data_AF-A0A6P8WND5-F1
#
_entry.id   AF-A0A6P8WND5-F1
#
_cell.length_a   1.000
_cell.length_b   1.000
_cell.length_c   1.000
_cell.angle_alpha   90.00
_cell.angle_beta   90.00
_cell.angle_gamma   90.00
#
_symmetry.space_group_name_H-M   'P 1'
#
loop_
_entity.id
_entity.type
_entity.pdbx_description
1 polymer ?
#
loop_
_entity_poly.entity_id
_entity_poly.type
_entity_poly.pdbx_seq_one_letter_code
_entity_poly.pdbx_strand_id
1 'polypeptide(L)'
;MESATTPSEANKEDSSSVTNAEKVSEIIELAAKIEINKCDVETASISVEQQQLECERQAKNEELTPTPTTNDTELQDKQVENKQVINEIAIVGDVEQKTKEISDETETIMSFAELKAQDEVEEHKDTVLPAPNDILSHVHCLAQLEEQRRSYERQLEQLRTANAQKDNMMTLLQRENAILDKEKLAFRHEMDVANKEKEATVIKFAMKEKLLIDAKKEKELVEKQLADAKREVKNVSIRFHAVNEEKSRITYIIDEKCNEVRKYQRECEKLKTEMGHLESKLKYHANKLNIEVEAKASLERKLEEERNAPNKLEEKANEKLKMEFEANTILLKHEIMRKTEALDKLTKEQQKQSEAFKELQQQLQDINASHGQLTDEFKELQEQHSSVEAAYSDELLKTAKLHGQVAELQLLRTQNTINEEKLAEEQKLREKLEANALETEADLEQLQQKKQELLSINKEMSEVIVQLQNNISLAEAKAQGLEAENKLMKQEKHGYDIKYGELENQLSVESAEKNEERLLLAKHLSEKTKLYELTKAKLDNVQGDFEATQHKQATLVKELQRELQKYKRGVVETKPIMPYCSNCQQALNGYNQETPPQQQQQPQQVQRTHSRSSSHGSSRRASESSESETVASSVTTTQQPQNQAPPELQAVLSKKVLVERILRLQQATARQTERIEFLENHTAALVAEVQKKSKVVQHYMLRDQTAGALTTTKSDQNKSELVKYGNGVMAAIYGGVKGAESKGGMSLDLSLEINKKLQTVLEDTLLKNITLKENLDVLGLEVDNLTRKLRNYEQNK
;
A
#
# COMPACT_ATOMS: atom_id res chain seq x y z
N MET A 1 6.64 63.66 -11.10
CA MET A 1 8.03 63.17 -10.99
C MET A 1 8.01 61.71 -11.41
N GLU A 2 8.56 61.28 -12.54
CA GLU A 2 9.06 61.95 -13.77
C GLU A 2 8.68 60.96 -14.91
N SER A 3 8.00 61.29 -16.02
CA SER A 3 8.29 62.25 -17.12
C SER A 3 9.61 61.98 -17.86
N ALA A 4 9.53 61.94 -19.20
CA ALA A 4 10.59 61.91 -20.24
C ALA A 4 11.01 60.53 -20.79
N THR A 5 11.35 60.36 -22.08
CA THR A 5 10.80 60.91 -23.36
C THR A 5 11.18 59.92 -24.49
N THR A 6 10.48 59.92 -25.62
CA THR A 6 11.06 59.46 -26.91
C THR A 6 12.13 60.45 -27.41
N PRO A 7 12.93 60.05 -28.41
CA PRO A 7 12.88 60.83 -29.66
C PRO A 7 12.80 59.97 -30.93
N SER A 8 12.65 60.65 -32.07
CA SER A 8 12.54 60.11 -33.42
C SER A 8 13.64 60.70 -34.30
N GLU A 9 14.15 59.93 -35.27
CA GLU A 9 14.61 60.31 -36.64
C GLU A 9 15.32 59.07 -37.25
N ALA A 10 15.07 58.52 -38.44
CA ALA A 10 14.61 59.01 -39.76
C ALA A 10 15.72 59.58 -40.65
N ASN A 11 16.17 58.83 -41.68
CA ASN A 11 16.13 59.22 -43.11
C ASN A 11 16.85 58.27 -44.10
N LYS A 12 16.42 58.33 -45.38
CA LYS A 12 17.06 57.86 -46.65
C LYS A 12 17.10 56.34 -46.94
N GLU A 13 16.51 55.86 -48.05
CA GLU A 13 16.89 55.97 -49.50
C GLU A 13 18.10 55.05 -49.84
N ASP A 14 18.11 54.22 -50.90
CA ASP A 14 17.22 54.11 -52.07
C ASP A 14 17.20 52.69 -52.73
N SER A 15 16.22 52.47 -53.61
CA SER A 15 16.17 51.56 -54.79
C SER A 15 16.77 50.13 -54.76
N SER A 16 15.89 49.12 -54.92
CA SER A 16 15.96 48.16 -56.05
C SER A 16 14.69 47.31 -56.16
N SER A 17 14.06 47.25 -57.34
CA SER A 17 12.89 46.42 -57.64
C SER A 17 13.21 45.31 -58.66
N VAL A 18 12.18 44.60 -59.16
CA VAL A 18 12.20 43.58 -60.23
C VAL A 18 12.49 42.13 -59.77
N THR A 19 11.93 41.16 -60.51
CA THR A 19 11.96 39.69 -60.33
C THR A 19 11.21 39.10 -59.12
N ASN A 20 9.89 38.89 -59.26
CA ASN A 20 9.19 37.72 -58.69
C ASN A 20 7.75 37.49 -59.19
N ALA A 21 7.21 38.32 -60.08
CA ALA A 21 5.82 38.20 -60.57
C ALA A 21 5.58 37.02 -61.54
N GLU A 22 6.63 36.53 -62.23
CA GLU A 22 6.49 35.61 -63.37
C GLU A 22 6.24 34.14 -62.98
N LYS A 23 6.42 33.75 -61.71
CA LYS A 23 6.36 32.35 -61.26
C LYS A 23 4.99 31.86 -60.78
N VAL A 24 3.94 32.70 -60.89
CA VAL A 24 2.58 32.34 -60.46
C VAL A 24 1.69 31.94 -61.65
N SER A 25 2.00 32.39 -62.88
CA SER A 25 1.18 32.11 -64.07
C SER A 25 1.34 30.69 -64.63
N GLU A 26 2.54 30.08 -64.57
CA GLU A 26 2.81 28.77 -65.21
C GLU A 26 2.03 27.59 -64.60
N ILE A 27 1.48 27.72 -63.39
CA ILE A 27 0.75 26.63 -62.71
C ILE A 27 -0.72 26.54 -63.16
N ILE A 28 -1.30 27.65 -63.64
CA ILE A 28 -2.74 27.72 -63.95
C ILE A 28 -3.06 27.11 -65.33
N GLU A 29 -2.14 27.19 -66.31
CA GLU A 29 -2.42 26.74 -67.69
C GLU A 29 -2.42 25.21 -67.87
N LEU A 30 -1.86 24.44 -66.92
CA LEU A 30 -1.74 22.98 -67.03
C LEU A 30 -3.02 22.22 -66.65
N ALA A 31 -4.02 22.86 -66.04
CA ALA A 31 -5.28 22.22 -65.64
C ALA A 31 -6.33 22.14 -66.77
N ALA A 32 -6.15 22.89 -67.87
CA ALA A 32 -7.21 23.16 -68.85
C ALA A 32 -7.09 22.38 -70.18
N LYS A 33 -6.31 21.28 -70.24
CA LYS A 33 -5.95 20.58 -71.49
C LYS A 33 -6.16 19.05 -71.48
N ILE A 34 -6.94 18.50 -70.55
CA ILE A 34 -7.33 17.07 -70.56
C ILE A 34 -8.86 16.93 -70.42
N GLU A 35 -9.58 17.35 -71.47
CA GLU A 35 -10.97 16.97 -71.70
C GLU A 35 -11.23 16.91 -73.22
N ILE A 36 -12.37 16.37 -73.65
CA ILE A 36 -12.73 16.06 -75.04
C ILE A 36 -11.92 14.88 -75.66
N ASN A 37 -12.31 13.64 -75.35
CA ASN A 37 -12.60 12.60 -76.35
C ASN A 37 -13.08 11.25 -75.75
N LYS A 38 -14.38 11.10 -75.48
CA LYS A 38 -15.27 10.11 -76.12
C LYS A 38 -16.69 10.15 -75.55
N CYS A 39 -17.63 9.58 -76.31
CA CYS A 39 -19.06 9.55 -76.01
C CYS A 39 -19.59 8.11 -75.90
N ASP A 40 -20.69 7.99 -75.15
CA ASP A 40 -21.81 7.04 -75.26
C ASP A 40 -21.74 5.57 -74.79
N VAL A 41 -22.91 5.17 -74.30
CA VAL A 41 -23.48 3.83 -74.04
C VAL A 41 -22.86 2.98 -72.91
N GLU A 42 -23.49 3.02 -71.72
CA GLU A 42 -24.42 1.93 -71.34
C GLU A 42 -25.44 2.36 -70.27
N THR A 43 -26.56 1.62 -70.21
CA THR A 43 -27.83 2.02 -69.56
C THR A 43 -28.03 1.48 -68.15
N ALA A 44 -28.76 2.29 -67.35
CA ALA A 44 -29.73 1.89 -66.33
C ALA A 44 -29.29 1.03 -65.13
N SER A 45 -29.40 1.61 -63.92
CA SER A 45 -30.08 1.00 -62.77
C SER A 45 -30.33 2.00 -61.62
N ILE A 46 -31.36 1.73 -60.83
CA ILE A 46 -31.68 2.35 -59.51
C ILE A 46 -32.01 3.86 -59.54
N SER A 47 -33.29 4.18 -59.78
CA SER A 47 -33.93 5.45 -59.40
C SER A 47 -35.45 5.26 -59.31
N VAL A 48 -35.92 4.62 -58.23
CA VAL A 48 -37.34 4.39 -57.89
C VAL A 48 -37.52 4.53 -56.37
N GLU A 49 -38.73 4.85 -55.91
CA GLU A 49 -39.16 4.83 -54.49
C GLU A 49 -38.52 5.87 -53.55
N GLN A 50 -38.77 7.13 -53.85
CA GLN A 50 -39.38 8.02 -52.84
C GLN A 50 -40.90 8.13 -53.12
N GLN A 51 -41.68 8.60 -52.13
CA GLN A 51 -43.13 8.85 -52.15
C GLN A 51 -44.08 7.63 -52.02
N GLN A 52 -44.28 7.14 -50.79
CA GLN A 52 -45.61 6.64 -50.37
C GLN A 52 -45.75 6.68 -48.83
N LEU A 53 -46.99 6.79 -48.34
CA LEU A 53 -47.45 6.53 -46.96
C LEU A 53 -46.99 7.49 -45.84
N GLU A 54 -47.64 8.65 -45.81
CA GLU A 54 -48.12 9.23 -44.55
C GLU A 54 -49.65 9.37 -44.63
N CYS A 55 -50.36 9.37 -43.49
CA CYS A 55 -51.82 9.52 -43.35
C CYS A 55 -52.73 8.51 -44.10
N GLU A 56 -53.15 7.43 -43.42
CA GLU A 56 -54.56 7.31 -43.01
C GLU A 56 -54.88 6.14 -42.03
N ARG A 57 -55.86 6.41 -41.15
CA ARG A 57 -56.85 5.50 -40.50
C ARG A 57 -56.77 5.29 -38.97
N GLN A 58 -57.49 6.15 -38.27
CA GLN A 58 -58.07 5.85 -36.96
C GLN A 58 -59.34 4.98 -37.09
N ALA A 59 -59.75 4.37 -35.97
CA ALA A 59 -61.08 3.91 -35.61
C ALA A 59 -61.76 2.80 -36.46
N LYS A 60 -61.91 1.61 -35.86
CA LYS A 60 -63.19 1.25 -35.22
C LYS A 60 -63.08 0.11 -34.21
N ASN A 61 -64.07 0.06 -33.33
CA ASN A 61 -64.31 -0.90 -32.24
C ASN A 61 -64.85 -2.25 -32.84
N GLU A 62 -65.19 -3.33 -32.12
CA GLU A 62 -65.58 -3.50 -30.71
C GLU A 62 -65.53 -4.99 -30.30
N GLU A 63 -65.52 -5.27 -28.97
CA GLU A 63 -65.88 -6.56 -28.29
C GLU A 63 -65.02 -7.85 -28.54
N LEU A 64 -64.81 -8.78 -27.60
CA LEU A 64 -65.31 -9.02 -26.22
C LEU A 64 -64.19 -9.38 -25.21
N THR A 65 -64.50 -9.28 -23.91
CA THR A 65 -63.76 -9.84 -22.74
C THR A 65 -64.36 -11.22 -22.33
N PRO A 66 -63.89 -12.01 -21.31
CA PRO A 66 -63.00 -11.63 -20.18
C PRO A 66 -61.99 -12.67 -19.60
N THR A 67 -60.92 -12.16 -18.95
CA THR A 67 -60.31 -12.56 -17.63
C THR A 67 -60.00 -14.04 -17.24
N PRO A 68 -59.10 -14.29 -16.25
CA PRO A 68 -57.84 -13.61 -15.93
C PRO A 68 -56.69 -14.55 -15.46
N THR A 69 -55.44 -14.08 -15.53
CA THR A 69 -54.41 -14.37 -14.51
C THR A 69 -53.44 -13.18 -14.41
N THR A 70 -52.80 -13.00 -13.26
CA THR A 70 -52.15 -11.73 -12.86
C THR A 70 -50.66 -11.65 -13.16
N ASN A 71 -50.21 -10.44 -13.52
CA ASN A 71 -48.81 -10.09 -13.78
C ASN A 71 -47.97 -9.94 -12.50
N ASP A 72 -46.65 -9.91 -12.69
CA ASP A 72 -45.70 -9.24 -11.80
C ASP A 72 -45.99 -7.73 -11.66
N THR A 73 -45.52 -7.11 -10.57
CA THR A 73 -44.53 -6.00 -10.57
C THR A 73 -44.48 -5.39 -9.16
N GLU A 74 -43.29 -5.26 -8.58
CA GLU A 74 -43.06 -4.54 -7.32
C GLU A 74 -42.89 -3.03 -7.57
N LEU A 75 -43.48 -2.18 -6.72
CA LEU A 75 -42.94 -0.88 -6.25
C LEU A 75 -44.00 -0.09 -5.45
N GLN A 76 -43.76 0.19 -4.17
CA GLN A 76 -43.80 1.55 -3.61
C GLN A 76 -43.36 1.65 -2.14
N ASP A 77 -42.93 2.86 -1.76
CA ASP A 77 -42.37 3.26 -0.47
C ASP A 77 -43.38 3.27 0.70
N LYS A 78 -42.89 3.18 1.95
CA LYS A 78 -42.76 4.38 2.83
C LYS A 78 -42.13 4.15 4.21
N GLN A 79 -41.21 5.07 4.54
CA GLN A 79 -41.07 5.86 5.78
C GLN A 79 -41.60 5.30 7.13
N VAL A 80 -40.76 5.39 8.17
CA VAL A 80 -40.98 6.21 9.40
C VAL A 80 -39.65 6.37 10.18
N GLU A 81 -39.59 7.28 11.17
CA GLU A 81 -38.37 7.98 11.60
C GLU A 81 -37.57 7.39 12.80
N ASN A 82 -36.35 7.90 12.95
CA ASN A 82 -35.49 7.83 14.14
C ASN A 82 -36.10 8.55 15.38
N LYS A 83 -35.72 8.09 16.59
CA LYS A 83 -34.86 8.89 17.51
C LYS A 83 -34.46 8.19 18.82
N GLN A 84 -33.18 8.37 19.17
CA GLN A 84 -32.62 8.48 20.54
C GLN A 84 -32.66 7.25 21.48
N VAL A 85 -31.76 7.12 22.48
CA VAL A 85 -30.30 7.37 22.56
C VAL A 85 -29.76 6.74 23.87
N ILE A 86 -28.55 6.17 23.83
CA ILE A 86 -27.58 5.91 24.94
C ILE A 86 -28.15 5.53 26.33
N ASN A 87 -27.83 4.33 26.83
CA ASN A 87 -26.99 4.23 28.04
C ASN A 87 -26.23 2.89 28.20
N GLU A 88 -25.33 2.84 29.19
CA GLU A 88 -24.19 1.93 29.28
C GLU A 88 -24.43 0.56 29.97
N ILE A 89 -23.37 -0.26 29.90
CA ILE A 89 -23.23 -1.59 30.51
C ILE A 89 -23.03 -1.49 32.02
N ALA A 90 -23.80 -2.26 32.79
CA ALA A 90 -23.43 -2.70 34.14
C ALA A 90 -24.02 -4.09 34.43
N ILE A 91 -23.18 -5.06 34.82
CA ILE A 91 -23.61 -6.42 35.19
C ILE A 91 -23.09 -6.74 36.60
N VAL A 92 -23.96 -6.63 37.61
CA VAL A 92 -23.74 -7.07 39.00
C VAL A 92 -25.12 -7.42 39.61
N GLY A 93 -25.26 -8.58 40.27
CA GLY A 93 -26.39 -8.97 41.14
C GLY A 93 -27.76 -9.11 40.44
N ASP A 94 -28.51 -10.21 40.49
CA ASP A 94 -28.66 -11.21 41.55
C ASP A 94 -29.16 -12.55 40.96
N VAL A 95 -28.91 -13.65 41.68
CA VAL A 95 -29.55 -14.96 41.41
C VAL A 95 -29.99 -15.60 42.73
N GLU A 96 -31.27 -15.41 43.03
CA GLU A 96 -32.04 -16.04 44.10
C GLU A 96 -33.32 -16.60 43.44
N GLN A 97 -33.88 -17.79 43.71
CA GLN A 97 -33.62 -18.88 44.67
C GLN A 97 -34.00 -20.24 44.02
N LYS A 98 -33.34 -21.37 44.34
CA LYS A 98 -33.97 -22.71 44.57
C LYS A 98 -32.99 -23.89 44.74
N THR A 99 -32.84 -24.34 45.98
CA THR A 99 -32.62 -25.73 46.48
C THR A 99 -32.53 -25.56 48.01
N LYS A 100 -33.35 -26.15 48.89
CA LYS A 100 -34.01 -27.47 48.95
C LYS A 100 -33.04 -28.65 48.95
N GLU A 101 -32.39 -28.83 50.09
CA GLU A 101 -32.05 -30.16 50.64
C GLU A 101 -32.77 -30.34 51.99
N ILE A 102 -32.87 -31.59 52.45
CA ILE A 102 -33.49 -31.98 53.72
C ILE A 102 -32.54 -32.97 54.40
N SER A 103 -32.15 -32.68 55.64
CA SER A 103 -31.60 -33.66 56.57
C SER A 103 -31.84 -33.16 57.99
N ASP A 104 -32.89 -33.69 58.65
CA ASP A 104 -33.10 -33.47 60.08
C ASP A 104 -32.02 -34.20 60.88
N GLU A 105 -31.27 -33.49 61.72
CA GLU A 105 -30.63 -34.06 62.89
C GLU A 105 -30.69 -33.05 64.04
N THR A 106 -31.10 -33.50 65.22
CA THR A 106 -31.64 -32.62 66.28
C THR A 106 -30.57 -32.20 67.29
N GLU A 107 -30.09 -30.96 67.20
CA GLU A 107 -29.30 -30.35 68.28
C GLU A 107 -30.19 -29.89 69.45
N THR A 108 -30.18 -30.67 70.53
CA THR A 108 -30.86 -30.32 71.79
C THR A 108 -30.11 -29.20 72.51
N ILE A 109 -30.60 -27.96 72.38
CA ILE A 109 -30.10 -26.82 73.15
C ILE A 109 -30.49 -26.99 74.63
N MET A 110 -29.63 -27.65 75.41
CA MET A 110 -29.74 -27.66 76.88
C MET A 110 -29.46 -26.26 77.42
N SER A 111 -30.45 -25.66 78.09
CA SER A 111 -30.33 -24.31 78.61
C SER A 111 -29.49 -24.26 79.89
N PHE A 112 -28.81 -23.13 80.12
CA PHE A 112 -28.01 -22.84 81.32
C PHE A 112 -28.86 -22.62 82.61
N ALA A 113 -30.14 -23.01 82.61
CA ALA A 113 -31.09 -22.73 83.70
C ALA A 113 -31.26 -23.87 84.72
N GLU A 114 -30.99 -25.12 84.36
CA GLU A 114 -31.34 -26.29 85.20
C GLU A 114 -30.24 -26.74 86.17
N LEU A 115 -29.05 -26.13 86.12
CA LEU A 115 -27.90 -26.45 87.00
C LEU A 115 -27.79 -25.54 88.23
N LYS A 116 -28.87 -24.88 88.65
CA LYS A 116 -28.88 -23.97 89.82
C LYS A 116 -30.06 -24.17 90.78
N ALA A 117 -30.65 -25.37 90.78
CA ALA A 117 -31.85 -25.71 91.57
C ALA A 117 -31.67 -27.02 92.38
N GLN A 118 -30.52 -27.19 93.06
CA GLN A 118 -30.24 -28.39 93.84
C GLN A 118 -29.32 -28.18 95.06
N ASP A 119 -29.29 -26.96 95.62
CA ASP A 119 -28.33 -26.53 96.67
C ASP A 119 -29.01 -25.92 97.93
N GLU A 120 -30.33 -26.10 98.11
CA GLU A 120 -31.10 -25.55 99.26
C GLU A 120 -32.03 -26.59 99.93
N VAL A 121 -31.49 -27.69 100.50
CA VAL A 121 -32.19 -28.48 101.54
C VAL A 121 -31.17 -29.06 102.55
N GLU A 122 -31.60 -29.20 103.81
CA GLU A 122 -30.93 -29.89 104.94
C GLU A 122 -29.74 -29.20 105.65
N GLU A 123 -29.96 -27.99 106.17
CA GLU A 123 -29.24 -27.50 107.37
C GLU A 123 -30.03 -27.81 108.66
N HIS A 124 -30.06 -29.07 109.12
CA HIS A 124 -30.65 -29.43 110.43
C HIS A 124 -30.09 -30.74 111.03
N LYS A 125 -29.10 -30.62 111.94
CA LYS A 125 -29.02 -31.40 113.20
C LYS A 125 -27.89 -30.99 114.17
N ASP A 126 -28.33 -30.59 115.36
CA ASP A 126 -27.89 -31.03 116.68
C ASP A 126 -26.40 -31.02 117.07
N THR A 127 -26.04 -29.98 117.80
CA THR A 127 -24.85 -29.86 118.64
C THR A 127 -24.80 -30.92 119.75
N VAL A 128 -23.83 -31.84 119.73
CA VAL A 128 -23.51 -32.73 120.86
C VAL A 128 -21.99 -32.84 121.07
N LEU A 129 -21.55 -32.86 122.34
CA LEU A 129 -20.14 -32.94 122.75
C LEU A 129 -19.61 -34.40 122.76
N PRO A 130 -18.29 -34.62 122.61
CA PRO A 130 -17.74 -35.94 122.30
C PRO A 130 -17.60 -36.89 123.50
N ALA A 131 -17.60 -38.20 123.21
CA ALA A 131 -17.26 -39.26 124.16
C ALA A 131 -16.02 -40.06 123.68
N PRO A 132 -15.09 -40.47 124.56
CA PRO A 132 -13.78 -40.98 124.16
C PRO A 132 -13.78 -42.48 123.83
N ASN A 133 -14.07 -42.83 122.58
CA ASN A 133 -13.72 -44.14 122.00
C ASN A 133 -13.42 -44.10 120.48
N ASP A 134 -13.46 -42.92 119.86
CA ASP A 134 -13.68 -42.80 118.41
C ASP A 134 -12.42 -42.83 117.53
N ILE A 135 -11.21 -42.96 118.10
CA ILE A 135 -9.97 -42.78 117.33
C ILE A 135 -9.83 -43.85 116.24
N LEU A 136 -10.20 -45.10 116.52
CA LEU A 136 -10.02 -46.21 115.56
C LEU A 136 -11.10 -46.22 114.47
N SER A 137 -12.35 -45.89 114.83
CA SER A 137 -13.47 -45.68 113.90
C SER A 137 -13.24 -44.46 113.01
N HIS A 138 -12.78 -43.35 113.57
CA HIS A 138 -12.45 -42.15 112.82
C HIS A 138 -11.27 -42.38 111.87
N VAL A 139 -10.21 -43.09 112.28
CA VAL A 139 -9.10 -43.49 111.39
C VAL A 139 -9.57 -44.40 110.25
N HIS A 140 -10.47 -45.36 110.51
CA HIS A 140 -11.04 -46.19 109.44
C HIS A 140 -11.91 -45.36 108.47
N CYS A 141 -12.73 -44.45 108.99
CA CYS A 141 -13.54 -43.53 108.19
C CYS A 141 -12.67 -42.61 107.31
N LEU A 142 -11.62 -42.01 107.88
CA LEU A 142 -10.65 -41.20 107.15
C LEU A 142 -9.90 -42.01 106.09
N ALA A 143 -9.49 -43.25 106.37
CA ALA A 143 -8.84 -44.12 105.39
C ALA A 143 -9.77 -44.47 104.21
N GLN A 144 -11.05 -44.76 104.50
CA GLN A 144 -12.06 -45.04 103.48
C GLN A 144 -12.38 -43.80 102.63
N LEU A 145 -12.46 -42.61 103.25
CA LEU A 145 -12.60 -41.34 102.53
C LEU A 145 -11.35 -41.01 101.71
N GLU A 146 -10.14 -41.33 102.18
CA GLU A 146 -8.92 -41.14 101.40
C GLU A 146 -8.82 -42.11 100.23
N GLU A 147 -9.25 -43.37 100.39
CA GLU A 147 -9.34 -44.31 99.27
C GLU A 147 -10.37 -43.88 98.22
N GLN A 148 -11.54 -43.38 98.66
CA GLN A 148 -12.52 -42.75 97.77
C GLN A 148 -11.92 -41.53 97.06
N ARG A 149 -11.22 -40.63 97.77
CA ARG A 149 -10.54 -39.48 97.17
C ARG A 149 -9.52 -39.91 96.12
N ARG A 150 -8.67 -40.90 96.43
CA ARG A 150 -7.72 -41.51 95.48
C ARG A 150 -8.41 -42.22 94.32
N SER A 151 -9.66 -42.68 94.47
CA SER A 151 -10.47 -43.23 93.38
C SER A 151 -10.97 -42.14 92.44
N TYR A 152 -11.55 -41.07 92.98
CA TYR A 152 -11.98 -39.90 92.19
C TYR A 152 -10.81 -39.16 91.54
N GLU A 153 -9.65 -39.06 92.19
CA GLU A 153 -8.40 -38.55 91.60
C GLU A 153 -8.00 -39.35 90.35
N ARG A 154 -8.06 -40.69 90.42
CA ARG A 154 -7.78 -41.58 89.28
C ARG A 154 -8.82 -41.43 88.15
N GLN A 155 -10.10 -41.29 88.48
CA GLN A 155 -11.16 -41.07 87.49
C GLN A 155 -11.02 -39.70 86.80
N LEU A 156 -10.71 -38.64 87.55
CA LEU A 156 -10.45 -37.31 87.00
C LEU A 156 -9.24 -37.31 86.07
N GLU A 157 -8.17 -38.04 86.40
CA GLU A 157 -6.99 -38.13 85.53
C GLU A 157 -7.24 -38.97 84.27
N GLN A 158 -8.08 -40.02 84.35
CA GLN A 158 -8.58 -40.74 83.18
C GLN A 158 -9.46 -39.86 82.28
N LEU A 159 -10.32 -39.00 82.86
CA LEU A 159 -11.13 -38.06 82.08
C LEU A 159 -10.30 -36.93 81.46
N ARG A 160 -9.29 -36.41 82.16
CA ARG A 160 -8.33 -35.41 81.61
C ARG A 160 -7.54 -35.98 80.44
N THR A 161 -6.99 -37.18 80.60
CA THR A 161 -6.22 -37.84 79.52
C THR A 161 -7.11 -38.20 78.32
N ALA A 162 -8.37 -38.62 78.55
CA ALA A 162 -9.35 -38.84 77.48
C ALA A 162 -9.75 -37.55 76.75
N ASN A 163 -9.95 -36.43 77.45
CA ASN A 163 -10.20 -35.13 76.79
C ASN A 163 -8.98 -34.66 76.00
N ALA A 164 -7.77 -34.72 76.58
CA ALA A 164 -6.55 -34.38 75.85
C ALA A 164 -6.36 -35.23 74.58
N GLN A 165 -6.78 -36.50 74.58
CA GLN A 165 -6.80 -37.35 73.37
C GLN A 165 -7.84 -36.86 72.35
N LYS A 166 -9.04 -36.45 72.78
CA LYS A 166 -10.06 -35.84 71.89
C LYS A 166 -9.59 -34.51 71.31
N ASP A 167 -8.98 -33.63 72.09
CA ASP A 167 -8.49 -32.33 71.63
C ASP A 167 -7.38 -32.49 70.58
N ASN A 168 -6.48 -33.47 70.77
CA ASN A 168 -5.49 -33.85 69.76
C ASN A 168 -6.14 -34.40 68.48
N MET A 169 -7.19 -35.22 68.60
CA MET A 169 -7.94 -35.74 67.44
C MET A 169 -8.65 -34.62 66.68
N MET A 170 -9.34 -33.71 67.38
CA MET A 170 -9.98 -32.54 66.79
C MET A 170 -8.97 -31.64 66.08
N THR A 171 -7.79 -31.42 66.68
CA THR A 171 -6.69 -30.67 66.06
C THR A 171 -6.16 -31.35 64.79
N LEU A 172 -6.16 -32.68 64.74
CA LEU A 172 -5.74 -33.45 63.56
C LEU A 172 -6.78 -33.34 62.44
N LEU A 173 -8.07 -33.55 62.75
CA LEU A 173 -9.18 -33.41 61.80
C LEU A 173 -9.30 -31.97 61.25
N GLN A 174 -9.05 -30.94 62.08
CA GLN A 174 -9.00 -29.55 61.62
C GLN A 174 -7.85 -29.30 60.63
N ARG A 175 -6.68 -29.92 60.84
CA ARG A 175 -5.56 -29.84 59.89
C ARG A 175 -5.84 -30.59 58.59
N GLU A 176 -6.47 -31.76 58.67
CA GLU A 176 -6.87 -32.57 57.53
C GLU A 176 -7.89 -31.83 56.65
N ASN A 177 -8.97 -31.30 57.24
CA ASN A 177 -9.93 -30.44 56.54
C ASN A 177 -9.25 -29.20 55.92
N ALA A 178 -8.33 -28.55 56.62
CA ALA A 178 -7.58 -27.40 56.11
C ALA A 178 -6.52 -27.75 55.04
N ILE A 179 -6.26 -29.02 54.78
CA ILE A 179 -5.50 -29.53 53.62
C ILE A 179 -6.48 -29.83 52.48
N LEU A 180 -7.55 -30.59 52.75
CA LEU A 180 -8.57 -30.95 51.77
C LEU A 180 -9.24 -29.73 51.13
N ASP A 181 -9.53 -28.66 51.88
CA ASP A 181 -10.06 -27.42 51.30
C ASP A 181 -9.02 -26.68 50.43
N LYS A 182 -7.71 -26.79 50.71
CA LYS A 182 -6.66 -26.23 49.84
C LYS A 182 -6.52 -27.03 48.55
N GLU A 183 -6.58 -28.36 48.63
CA GLU A 183 -6.56 -29.24 47.46
C GLU A 183 -7.79 -29.00 46.58
N LYS A 184 -8.98 -28.92 47.17
CA LYS A 184 -10.25 -28.56 46.53
C LYS A 184 -10.23 -27.17 45.87
N LEU A 185 -9.56 -26.19 46.48
CA LEU A 185 -9.33 -24.88 45.86
C LEU A 185 -8.30 -24.95 44.72
N ALA A 186 -7.24 -25.75 44.86
CA ALA A 186 -6.24 -25.96 43.81
C ALA A 186 -6.85 -26.64 42.57
N PHE A 187 -7.61 -27.73 42.75
CA PHE A 187 -8.31 -28.41 41.65
C PHE A 187 -9.36 -27.52 40.97
N ARG A 188 -10.07 -26.67 41.72
CA ARG A 188 -10.96 -25.64 41.13
C ARG A 188 -10.16 -24.64 40.30
N HIS A 189 -9.04 -24.13 40.82
CA HIS A 189 -8.21 -23.19 40.09
C HIS A 189 -7.61 -23.80 38.81
N GLU A 190 -7.14 -25.04 38.87
CA GLU A 190 -6.63 -25.79 37.71
C GLU A 190 -7.73 -26.03 36.66
N MET A 191 -8.95 -26.39 37.07
CA MET A 191 -10.11 -26.50 36.19
C MET A 191 -10.45 -25.16 35.52
N ASP A 192 -10.43 -24.05 36.27
CA ASP A 192 -10.67 -22.71 35.73
C ASP A 192 -9.59 -22.25 34.74
N VAL A 193 -8.32 -22.64 34.97
CA VAL A 193 -7.22 -22.40 34.03
C VAL A 193 -7.42 -23.24 32.76
N ALA A 194 -7.70 -24.54 32.89
CA ALA A 194 -7.95 -25.42 31.75
C ALA A 194 -9.16 -24.97 30.89
N ASN A 195 -10.22 -24.46 31.52
CA ASN A 195 -11.37 -23.87 30.83
C ASN A 195 -10.96 -22.58 30.08
N LYS A 196 -10.20 -21.67 30.71
CA LYS A 196 -9.70 -20.46 30.05
C LYS A 196 -8.75 -20.77 28.88
N GLU A 197 -7.91 -21.80 28.99
CA GLU A 197 -7.04 -22.24 27.89
C GLU A 197 -7.85 -22.85 26.73
N LYS A 198 -8.89 -23.62 27.02
CA LYS A 198 -9.85 -24.15 26.04
C LYS A 198 -10.58 -23.02 25.32
N GLU A 199 -11.13 -22.05 26.04
CA GLU A 199 -11.79 -20.87 25.47
C GLU A 199 -10.84 -20.02 24.62
N ALA A 200 -9.65 -19.71 25.14
CA ALA A 200 -8.62 -18.98 24.39
C ALA A 200 -8.16 -19.75 23.13
N THR A 201 -8.22 -21.08 23.15
CA THR A 201 -7.95 -21.93 21.98
C THR A 201 -9.08 -21.84 20.94
N VAL A 202 -10.34 -21.91 21.36
CA VAL A 202 -11.50 -21.71 20.47
C VAL A 202 -11.46 -20.32 19.82
N ILE A 203 -11.16 -19.27 20.60
CA ILE A 203 -11.00 -17.90 20.08
C ILE A 203 -9.88 -17.83 19.03
N LYS A 204 -8.71 -18.44 19.28
CA LYS A 204 -7.61 -18.50 18.30
C LYS A 204 -8.01 -19.23 17.02
N PHE A 205 -8.79 -20.30 17.10
CA PHE A 205 -9.33 -20.99 15.92
C PHE A 205 -10.32 -20.11 15.15
N ALA A 206 -11.29 -19.49 15.82
CA ALA A 206 -12.27 -18.59 15.19
C ALA A 206 -11.60 -17.37 14.53
N MET A 207 -10.60 -16.77 15.16
CA MET A 207 -9.80 -15.68 14.56
C MET A 207 -9.04 -16.15 13.31
N LYS A 208 -8.43 -17.34 13.36
CA LYS A 208 -7.71 -17.92 12.22
C LYS A 208 -8.65 -18.28 11.07
N GLU A 209 -9.85 -18.78 11.37
CA GLU A 209 -10.88 -19.10 10.39
C GLU A 209 -11.45 -17.82 9.75
N LYS A 210 -11.71 -16.76 10.52
CA LYS A 210 -12.06 -15.44 9.98
C LYS A 210 -11.00 -14.94 9.00
N LEU A 211 -9.72 -14.93 9.40
CA LEU A 211 -8.61 -14.51 8.54
C LEU A 211 -8.49 -15.36 7.26
N LEU A 212 -8.78 -16.67 7.35
CA LEU A 212 -8.80 -17.57 6.19
C LEU A 212 -10.00 -17.30 5.26
N ILE A 213 -11.15 -16.91 5.80
CA ILE A 213 -12.34 -16.50 5.04
C ILE A 213 -12.09 -15.15 4.35
N ASP A 214 -11.51 -14.17 5.05
CA ASP A 214 -11.25 -12.85 4.48
C ASP A 214 -10.15 -12.92 3.40
N ALA A 215 -9.07 -13.69 3.62
CA ALA A 215 -8.08 -13.97 2.58
C ALA A 215 -8.63 -14.74 1.36
N LYS A 216 -9.68 -15.55 1.52
CA LYS A 216 -10.41 -16.15 0.39
C LYS A 216 -11.18 -15.11 -0.42
N LYS A 217 -11.90 -14.19 0.25
CA LYS A 217 -12.62 -13.08 -0.43
C LYS A 217 -11.66 -12.19 -1.21
N GLU A 218 -10.51 -11.84 -0.62
CA GLU A 218 -9.46 -11.07 -1.30
C GLU A 218 -8.90 -11.82 -2.52
N LYS A 219 -8.63 -13.13 -2.39
CA LYS A 219 -8.23 -13.97 -3.52
C LYS A 219 -9.28 -13.99 -4.63
N GLU A 220 -10.56 -14.20 -4.30
CA GLU A 220 -11.65 -14.24 -5.26
C GLU A 220 -11.85 -12.89 -5.98
N LEU A 221 -11.68 -11.76 -5.26
CA LEU A 221 -11.70 -10.42 -5.84
C LEU A 221 -10.54 -10.21 -6.83
N VAL A 222 -9.31 -10.60 -6.45
CA VAL A 222 -8.13 -10.50 -7.32
C VAL A 222 -8.23 -11.45 -8.53
N GLU A 223 -8.77 -12.66 -8.35
CA GLU A 223 -9.01 -13.59 -9.46
C GLU A 223 -10.09 -13.07 -10.43
N LYS A 224 -11.12 -12.39 -9.93
CA LYS A 224 -12.11 -11.69 -10.76
C LYS A 224 -11.45 -10.55 -11.54
N GLN A 225 -10.72 -9.65 -10.88
CA GLN A 225 -9.99 -8.55 -11.54
C GLN A 225 -9.01 -9.07 -12.60
N LEU A 226 -8.30 -10.17 -12.32
CA LEU A 226 -7.39 -10.82 -13.26
C LEU A 226 -8.12 -11.50 -14.43
N ALA A 227 -9.37 -11.94 -14.25
CA ALA A 227 -10.22 -12.42 -15.34
C ALA A 227 -10.81 -11.28 -16.19
N ASP A 228 -11.14 -10.13 -15.57
CA ASP A 228 -11.55 -8.90 -16.25
C ASP A 228 -10.40 -8.34 -17.11
N ALA A 229 -9.20 -8.16 -16.53
CA ALA A 229 -8.00 -7.72 -17.24
C ALA A 229 -7.60 -8.68 -18.38
N LYS A 230 -7.75 -10.01 -18.19
CA LYS A 230 -7.54 -10.99 -19.27
C LYS A 230 -8.57 -10.87 -20.41
N ARG A 231 -9.79 -10.40 -20.15
CA ARG A 231 -10.75 -10.06 -21.21
C ARG A 231 -10.37 -8.77 -21.91
N GLU A 232 -9.94 -7.74 -21.18
CA GLU A 232 -9.46 -6.49 -21.77
C GLU A 232 -8.23 -6.68 -22.67
N VAL A 233 -7.22 -7.42 -22.23
CA VAL A 233 -6.03 -7.75 -23.05
C VAL A 233 -6.41 -8.48 -24.34
N LYS A 234 -7.42 -9.37 -24.31
CA LYS A 234 -7.96 -10.00 -25.53
C LYS A 234 -8.65 -8.98 -26.44
N ASN A 235 -9.46 -8.08 -25.89
CA ASN A 235 -10.16 -7.05 -26.65
C ASN A 235 -9.17 -6.06 -27.31
N VAL A 236 -8.12 -5.64 -26.59
CA VAL A 236 -7.03 -4.81 -27.11
C VAL A 236 -6.24 -5.55 -28.19
N SER A 237 -5.95 -6.84 -28.00
CA SER A 237 -5.29 -7.67 -29.02
C SER A 237 -6.14 -7.78 -30.31
N ILE A 238 -7.45 -7.99 -30.21
CA ILE A 238 -8.36 -8.03 -31.37
C ILE A 238 -8.35 -6.68 -32.11
N ARG A 239 -8.44 -5.56 -31.38
CA ARG A 239 -8.33 -4.21 -31.96
C ARG A 239 -6.97 -3.99 -32.66
N PHE A 240 -5.88 -4.46 -32.06
CA PHE A 240 -4.55 -4.37 -32.65
C PHE A 240 -4.42 -5.16 -33.96
N HIS A 241 -5.00 -6.36 -34.04
CA HIS A 241 -5.02 -7.15 -35.28
C HIS A 241 -5.81 -6.43 -36.38
N ALA A 242 -7.01 -5.93 -36.08
CA ALA A 242 -7.82 -5.17 -37.04
C ALA A 242 -7.09 -3.89 -37.54
N VAL A 243 -6.42 -3.14 -36.65
CA VAL A 243 -5.62 -1.97 -37.03
C VAL A 243 -4.39 -2.36 -37.86
N ASN A 244 -3.78 -3.53 -37.62
CA ASN A 244 -2.66 -4.03 -38.41
C ASN A 244 -3.10 -4.57 -39.80
N GLU A 245 -4.31 -5.11 -39.91
CA GLU A 245 -4.96 -5.49 -41.17
C GLU A 245 -5.28 -4.23 -42.01
N GLU A 246 -5.89 -3.20 -41.41
CA GLU A 246 -6.14 -1.91 -42.10
C GLU A 246 -4.84 -1.19 -42.47
N LYS A 247 -3.81 -1.20 -41.61
CA LYS A 247 -2.46 -0.73 -41.97
C LYS A 247 -1.94 -1.45 -43.22
N SER A 248 -2.13 -2.77 -43.30
CA SER A 248 -1.67 -3.58 -44.45
C SER A 248 -2.48 -3.26 -45.71
N ARG A 249 -3.79 -3.05 -45.58
CA ARG A 249 -4.69 -2.59 -46.66
C ARG A 249 -4.28 -1.22 -47.20
N ILE A 250 -4.05 -0.25 -46.31
CA ILE A 250 -3.60 1.11 -46.66
C ILE A 250 -2.22 1.07 -47.32
N THR A 251 -1.29 0.24 -46.82
CA THR A 251 0.04 0.05 -47.44
C THR A 251 -0.10 -0.42 -48.89
N TYR A 252 -0.93 -1.44 -49.16
CA TYR A 252 -1.18 -1.93 -50.52
C TYR A 252 -1.75 -0.83 -51.45
N ILE A 253 -2.73 -0.04 -50.97
CA ILE A 253 -3.32 1.06 -51.74
C ILE A 253 -2.28 2.15 -52.05
N ILE A 254 -1.38 2.45 -51.10
CA ILE A 254 -0.27 3.40 -51.32
C ILE A 254 0.70 2.87 -52.38
N ASP A 255 1.07 1.59 -52.33
CA ASP A 255 1.94 0.97 -53.34
C ASP A 255 1.28 0.98 -54.74
N GLU A 256 -0.02 0.70 -54.82
CA GLU A 256 -0.80 0.79 -56.06
C GLU A 256 -0.82 2.22 -56.63
N LYS A 257 -1.09 3.24 -55.80
CA LYS A 257 -1.02 4.64 -56.24
C LYS A 257 0.40 5.09 -56.59
N CYS A 258 1.42 4.59 -55.90
CA CYS A 258 2.81 4.81 -56.29
C CYS A 258 3.17 4.10 -57.62
N ASN A 259 2.48 3.03 -58.00
CA ASN A 259 2.61 2.40 -59.33
C ASN A 259 1.87 3.20 -60.41
N GLU A 260 0.67 3.72 -60.13
CA GLU A 260 -0.06 4.64 -61.03
C GLU A 260 0.75 5.91 -61.32
N VAL A 261 1.26 6.60 -60.29
CA VAL A 261 2.11 7.80 -60.47
C VAL A 261 3.34 7.48 -61.33
N ARG A 262 4.01 6.35 -61.11
CA ARG A 262 5.12 5.89 -61.94
C ARG A 262 4.70 5.51 -63.38
N LYS A 263 3.44 5.13 -63.62
CA LYS A 263 2.90 4.96 -64.98
C LYS A 263 2.73 6.32 -65.66
N TYR A 264 2.02 7.25 -65.03
CA TYR A 264 1.76 8.58 -65.58
C TYR A 264 3.05 9.38 -65.81
N GLN A 265 4.05 9.27 -64.93
CA GLN A 265 5.37 9.89 -65.15
C GLN A 265 6.01 9.45 -66.48
N ARG A 266 6.06 8.14 -66.76
CA ARG A 266 6.60 7.60 -68.04
C ARG A 266 5.75 8.00 -69.25
N GLU A 267 4.46 8.26 -69.05
CA GLU A 267 3.54 8.71 -70.10
C GLU A 267 3.76 10.19 -70.43
N CYS A 268 3.92 11.05 -69.41
CA CYS A 268 4.37 12.43 -69.57
C CYS A 268 5.76 12.55 -70.19
N GLU A 269 6.71 11.67 -69.84
CA GLU A 269 8.04 11.62 -70.48
C GLU A 269 7.95 11.31 -71.98
N LYS A 270 7.12 10.32 -72.38
CA LYS A 270 6.87 10.02 -73.79
C LYS A 270 6.25 11.22 -74.52
N LEU A 271 5.16 11.77 -74.01
CA LEU A 271 4.49 12.93 -74.60
C LEU A 271 5.43 14.12 -74.74
N LYS A 272 6.35 14.33 -73.78
CA LYS A 272 7.39 15.36 -73.87
C LYS A 272 8.41 15.08 -74.99
N THR A 273 8.80 13.83 -75.23
CA THR A 273 9.65 13.48 -76.40
C THR A 273 8.91 13.61 -77.73
N GLU A 274 7.63 13.23 -77.79
CA GLU A 274 6.79 13.38 -78.98
C GLU A 274 6.55 14.86 -79.32
N MET A 275 6.29 15.69 -78.31
CA MET A 275 6.19 17.15 -78.44
C MET A 275 7.49 17.74 -78.98
N GLY A 276 8.66 17.38 -78.43
CA GLY A 276 9.96 17.83 -78.96
C GLY A 276 10.24 17.37 -80.40
N HIS A 277 9.73 16.21 -80.81
CA HIS A 277 9.76 15.77 -82.21
C HIS A 277 8.83 16.59 -83.12
N LEU A 278 7.64 16.99 -82.62
CA LEU A 278 6.72 17.86 -83.34
C LEU A 278 7.25 19.30 -83.46
N GLU A 279 7.81 19.87 -82.39
CA GLU A 279 8.52 21.16 -82.40
C GLU A 279 9.66 21.16 -83.43
N SER A 280 10.46 20.08 -83.46
CA SER A 280 11.56 19.91 -84.42
C SER A 280 11.05 19.88 -85.87
N LYS A 281 9.93 19.19 -86.14
CA LYS A 281 9.27 19.18 -87.45
C LYS A 281 8.70 20.57 -87.80
N LEU A 282 8.02 21.23 -86.87
CA LEU A 282 7.45 22.57 -87.05
C LEU A 282 8.55 23.57 -87.42
N LYS A 283 9.69 23.54 -86.70
CA LYS A 283 10.87 24.38 -86.98
C LYS A 283 11.49 24.09 -88.35
N TYR A 284 11.54 22.82 -88.77
CA TYR A 284 11.96 22.46 -90.13
C TYR A 284 11.00 23.01 -91.21
N HIS A 285 9.69 22.86 -91.03
CA HIS A 285 8.69 23.40 -91.96
C HIS A 285 8.68 24.93 -92.00
N ALA A 286 8.84 25.61 -90.87
CA ALA A 286 8.96 27.07 -90.79
C ALA A 286 10.22 27.56 -91.54
N ASN A 287 11.38 26.92 -91.33
CA ASN A 287 12.60 27.24 -92.07
C ASN A 287 12.43 27.01 -93.58
N LYS A 288 11.79 25.90 -94.00
CA LYS A 288 11.52 25.60 -95.41
C LYS A 288 10.59 26.63 -96.05
N LEU A 289 9.53 27.03 -95.34
CA LEU A 289 8.62 28.09 -95.80
C LEU A 289 9.35 29.43 -95.92
N ASN A 290 10.23 29.77 -94.97
CA ASN A 290 11.01 31.02 -95.04
C ASN A 290 11.94 31.05 -96.27
N ILE A 291 12.59 29.93 -96.60
CA ILE A 291 13.39 29.79 -97.84
C ILE A 291 12.51 29.94 -99.09
N GLU A 292 11.30 29.39 -99.09
CA GLU A 292 10.34 29.53 -100.20
C GLU A 292 9.80 30.97 -100.35
N VAL A 293 9.61 31.68 -99.23
CA VAL A 293 9.25 33.11 -99.19
C VAL A 293 10.39 33.99 -99.70
N GLU A 294 11.64 33.74 -99.28
CA GLU A 294 12.82 34.45 -99.80
C GLU A 294 13.01 34.21 -101.30
N ALA A 295 12.82 32.97 -101.76
CA ALA A 295 12.83 32.63 -103.18
C ALA A 295 11.73 33.38 -103.96
N LYS A 296 10.49 33.41 -103.45
CA LYS A 296 9.37 34.17 -104.05
C LYS A 296 9.69 35.67 -104.12
N ALA A 297 10.17 36.28 -103.04
CA ALA A 297 10.56 37.69 -103.02
C ALA A 297 11.69 38.01 -104.02
N SER A 298 12.61 37.06 -104.27
CA SER A 298 13.67 37.20 -105.28
C SER A 298 13.16 37.12 -106.72
N LEU A 299 12.02 36.45 -106.96
CA LEU A 299 11.34 36.38 -108.25
C LEU A 299 10.44 37.60 -108.47
N GLU A 300 9.75 38.09 -107.44
CA GLU A 300 8.88 39.27 -107.53
C GLU A 300 9.68 40.54 -107.88
N ARG A 301 10.92 40.70 -107.36
CA ARG A 301 11.82 41.79 -107.82
C ARG A 301 12.12 41.72 -109.32
N LYS A 302 12.46 40.54 -109.84
CA LYS A 302 12.76 40.33 -111.28
C LYS A 302 11.53 40.53 -112.16
N LEU A 303 10.35 40.18 -111.67
CA LEU A 303 9.10 40.44 -112.36
C LEU A 303 8.81 41.95 -112.45
N GLU A 304 9.08 42.72 -111.39
CA GLU A 304 8.93 44.17 -111.39
C GLU A 304 10.00 44.86 -112.26
N GLU A 305 11.23 44.33 -112.33
CA GLU A 305 12.27 44.77 -113.27
C GLU A 305 11.83 44.63 -114.74
N GLU A 306 11.26 43.47 -115.12
CA GLU A 306 10.68 43.25 -116.47
C GLU A 306 9.41 44.11 -116.72
N ARG A 307 8.54 44.26 -115.72
CA ARG A 307 7.27 44.99 -115.84
C ARG A 307 7.46 46.48 -116.14
N ASN A 308 8.63 47.04 -115.82
CA ASN A 308 8.97 48.44 -116.11
C ASN A 308 9.54 48.67 -117.53
N ALA A 309 9.67 47.64 -118.37
CA ALA A 309 10.18 47.76 -119.73
C ALA A 309 9.32 48.55 -120.76
N PRO A 310 7.97 48.54 -120.77
CA PRO A 310 7.19 49.09 -121.88
C PRO A 310 6.91 50.61 -121.81
N ASN A 311 7.23 51.29 -120.71
CA ASN A 311 6.85 52.70 -120.46
C ASN A 311 7.73 53.75 -121.20
N LYS A 312 8.03 53.55 -122.50
CA LYS A 312 8.88 54.48 -123.28
C LYS A 312 8.48 54.76 -124.74
N LEU A 313 7.42 54.17 -125.29
CA LEU A 313 7.12 54.27 -126.74
C LEU A 313 5.64 54.48 -127.14
N GLU A 314 4.78 55.06 -126.29
CA GLU A 314 3.40 55.40 -126.68
C GLU A 314 2.93 56.80 -126.23
N GLU A 315 3.59 57.86 -126.72
CA GLU A 315 3.03 59.21 -126.69
C GLU A 315 3.50 60.04 -127.90
N LYS A 316 2.81 59.92 -129.05
CA LYS A 316 2.84 60.95 -130.11
C LYS A 316 1.75 60.83 -131.18
N ALA A 317 1.01 61.94 -131.33
CA ALA A 317 0.43 62.43 -132.58
C ALA A 317 -0.61 61.54 -133.31
N ASN A 318 -1.64 61.07 -132.60
CA ASN A 318 -2.85 60.52 -133.22
C ASN A 318 -3.90 61.63 -133.49
N GLU A 319 -3.52 62.71 -134.19
CA GLU A 319 -4.46 63.75 -134.62
C GLU A 319 -4.04 64.40 -135.95
N LYS A 320 -4.57 63.87 -137.07
CA LYS A 320 -4.71 64.61 -138.32
C LYS A 320 -5.81 64.04 -139.22
N LEU A 321 -6.79 64.91 -139.51
CA LEU A 321 -7.54 65.05 -140.77
C LEU A 321 -7.22 64.00 -141.86
N LYS A 322 -8.15 63.23 -142.41
CA LYS A 322 -9.63 63.30 -142.39
C LYS A 322 -10.27 64.60 -142.93
N MET A 323 -9.55 65.32 -143.81
CA MET A 323 -10.11 66.33 -144.71
C MET A 323 -9.44 66.26 -146.10
N GLU A 324 -9.58 65.13 -146.78
CA GLU A 324 -9.52 65.08 -148.24
C GLU A 324 -10.79 64.37 -148.74
N PHE A 325 -11.63 65.08 -149.49
CA PHE A 325 -12.33 64.67 -150.71
C PHE A 325 -13.32 65.77 -151.18
N GLU A 326 -12.85 67.02 -151.22
CA GLU A 326 -13.59 68.15 -151.80
C GLU A 326 -13.49 68.12 -153.34
N ALA A 327 -13.97 67.04 -153.96
CA ALA A 327 -13.83 66.82 -155.40
C ALA A 327 -14.91 65.89 -155.99
N ASN A 328 -16.14 66.40 -156.16
CA ASN A 328 -16.92 66.30 -157.41
C ASN A 328 -18.35 66.85 -157.29
N THR A 329 -18.47 68.18 -157.18
CA THR A 329 -19.71 68.88 -157.52
C THR A 329 -19.95 68.80 -159.04
N ILE A 330 -20.79 67.86 -159.52
CA ILE A 330 -21.40 67.96 -160.87
C ILE A 330 -22.65 67.06 -161.08
N LEU A 331 -22.85 65.97 -160.31
CA LEU A 331 -24.12 65.20 -160.33
C LEU A 331 -25.20 65.76 -159.38
N LEU A 332 -24.98 66.97 -158.85
CA LEU A 332 -25.70 67.61 -157.74
C LEU A 332 -27.14 68.07 -158.03
N LYS A 333 -27.84 67.46 -159.01
CA LYS A 333 -29.27 67.72 -159.29
C LYS A 333 -30.12 66.46 -159.49
N HIS A 334 -29.55 65.35 -159.96
CA HIS A 334 -30.30 64.10 -160.11
C HIS A 334 -30.23 63.21 -158.86
N GLU A 335 -29.17 63.35 -158.05
CA GLU A 335 -29.02 62.55 -156.83
C GLU A 335 -29.84 63.08 -155.64
N ILE A 336 -30.18 64.38 -155.63
CA ILE A 336 -30.98 65.01 -154.56
C ILE A 336 -32.30 64.25 -154.35
N MET A 337 -33.00 63.89 -155.44
CA MET A 337 -34.30 63.20 -155.35
C MET A 337 -34.18 61.79 -154.74
N ARG A 338 -33.12 61.03 -155.06
CA ARG A 338 -32.84 59.74 -154.41
C ARG A 338 -32.36 59.90 -152.97
N LYS A 339 -31.61 60.96 -152.67
CA LYS A 339 -31.12 61.23 -151.31
C LYS A 339 -32.22 61.68 -150.35
N THR A 340 -33.31 62.30 -150.82
CA THR A 340 -34.50 62.56 -149.99
C THR A 340 -35.15 61.24 -149.54
N GLU A 341 -35.40 60.29 -150.44
CA GLU A 341 -35.98 58.98 -150.10
C GLU A 341 -35.05 58.11 -149.22
N ALA A 342 -33.73 58.28 -149.36
CA ALA A 342 -32.74 57.64 -148.49
C ALA A 342 -32.68 58.29 -147.10
N LEU A 343 -32.77 59.63 -147.02
CA LEU A 343 -32.86 60.38 -145.77
C LEU A 343 -34.10 59.97 -144.97
N ASP A 344 -35.27 59.86 -145.60
CA ASP A 344 -36.51 59.44 -144.93
C ASP A 344 -36.49 58.01 -144.38
N LYS A 345 -35.54 57.18 -144.83
CA LYS A 345 -35.26 55.85 -144.23
C LYS A 345 -34.20 55.97 -143.13
N LEU A 346 -33.15 56.76 -143.36
CA LEU A 346 -32.08 56.95 -142.38
C LEU A 346 -32.55 57.68 -141.12
N THR A 347 -33.43 58.68 -141.25
CA THR A 347 -34.05 59.38 -140.10
C THR A 347 -34.94 58.46 -139.29
N LYS A 348 -35.72 57.58 -139.94
CA LYS A 348 -36.54 56.57 -139.25
C LYS A 348 -35.68 55.53 -138.53
N GLU A 349 -34.57 55.10 -139.12
CA GLU A 349 -33.66 54.16 -138.47
C GLU A 349 -32.87 54.81 -137.33
N GLN A 350 -32.43 56.07 -137.50
CA GLN A 350 -31.80 56.88 -136.46
C GLN A 350 -32.77 57.19 -135.31
N GLN A 351 -34.05 57.40 -135.61
CA GLN A 351 -35.08 57.60 -134.59
C GLN A 351 -35.32 56.32 -133.78
N LYS A 352 -35.47 55.14 -134.42
CA LYS A 352 -35.50 53.86 -133.71
C LYS A 352 -34.26 53.64 -132.84
N GLN A 353 -33.06 53.95 -133.34
CA GLN A 353 -31.83 53.82 -132.57
C GLN A 353 -31.77 54.80 -131.39
N SER A 354 -32.33 56.00 -131.53
CA SER A 354 -32.49 56.95 -130.41
C SER A 354 -33.51 56.48 -129.38
N GLU A 355 -34.60 55.85 -129.81
CA GLU A 355 -35.62 55.26 -128.95
C GLU A 355 -35.05 54.05 -128.17
N ALA A 356 -34.38 53.12 -128.86
CA ALA A 356 -33.68 52.00 -128.24
C ALA A 356 -32.52 52.43 -127.31
N PHE A 357 -31.79 53.50 -127.66
CA PHE A 357 -30.74 54.03 -126.78
C PHE A 357 -31.33 54.64 -125.50
N LYS A 358 -32.46 55.34 -125.58
CA LYS A 358 -33.19 55.84 -124.40
C LYS A 358 -33.71 54.70 -123.52
N GLU A 359 -34.24 53.64 -124.14
CA GLU A 359 -34.71 52.45 -123.42
C GLU A 359 -33.57 51.74 -122.69
N LEU A 360 -32.43 51.53 -123.36
CA LEU A 360 -31.24 50.94 -122.74
C LEU A 360 -30.63 51.86 -121.66
N GLN A 361 -30.67 53.18 -121.85
CA GLN A 361 -30.24 54.17 -120.85
C GLN A 361 -31.15 54.14 -119.62
N GLN A 362 -32.47 54.01 -119.79
CA GLN A 362 -33.42 53.84 -118.69
C GLN A 362 -33.16 52.53 -117.94
N GLN A 363 -32.99 51.40 -118.64
CA GLN A 363 -32.66 50.11 -118.03
C GLN A 363 -31.35 50.17 -117.23
N LEU A 364 -30.31 50.84 -117.74
CA LEU A 364 -29.07 51.11 -116.98
C LEU A 364 -29.31 51.99 -115.76
N GLN A 365 -30.19 52.99 -115.84
CA GLN A 365 -30.53 53.85 -114.69
C GLN A 365 -31.30 53.07 -113.61
N ASP A 366 -32.24 52.21 -114.00
CA ASP A 366 -33.04 51.37 -113.09
C ASP A 366 -32.17 50.27 -112.43
N ILE A 367 -31.22 49.69 -113.17
CA ILE A 367 -30.22 48.74 -112.63
C ILE A 367 -29.27 49.44 -111.65
N ASN A 368 -28.81 50.67 -111.95
CA ASN A 368 -27.97 51.42 -111.01
C ASN A 368 -28.75 51.84 -109.75
N ALA A 369 -30.05 52.19 -109.88
CA ALA A 369 -30.90 52.51 -108.74
C ALA A 369 -31.14 51.29 -107.83
N SER A 370 -31.45 50.12 -108.40
CA SER A 370 -31.64 48.88 -107.63
C SER A 370 -30.33 48.35 -107.04
N HIS A 371 -29.20 48.47 -107.74
CA HIS A 371 -27.88 48.19 -107.15
C HIS A 371 -27.56 49.14 -105.99
N GLY A 372 -27.90 50.43 -106.09
CA GLY A 372 -27.77 51.39 -105.00
C GLY A 372 -28.55 50.97 -103.77
N GLN A 373 -29.86 50.69 -103.93
CA GLN A 373 -30.73 50.19 -102.86
C GLN A 373 -30.17 48.94 -102.20
N LEU A 374 -29.82 47.91 -102.99
CA LEU A 374 -29.25 46.66 -102.47
C LEU A 374 -27.90 46.86 -101.76
N THR A 375 -27.11 47.86 -102.18
CA THR A 375 -25.84 48.21 -101.53
C THR A 375 -26.06 48.90 -100.18
N ASP A 376 -27.11 49.71 -100.05
CA ASP A 376 -27.45 50.38 -98.80
C ASP A 376 -28.17 49.44 -97.82
N GLU A 377 -29.06 48.57 -98.30
CA GLU A 377 -29.60 47.43 -97.54
C GLU A 377 -28.50 46.51 -97.00
N PHE A 378 -27.47 46.21 -97.81
CA PHE A 378 -26.33 45.40 -97.37
C PHE A 378 -25.52 46.09 -96.26
N LYS A 379 -25.32 47.41 -96.33
CA LYS A 379 -24.65 48.17 -95.24
C LYS A 379 -25.47 48.14 -93.96
N GLU A 380 -26.78 48.39 -94.05
CA GLU A 380 -27.66 48.39 -92.87
C GLU A 380 -27.66 47.00 -92.21
N LEU A 381 -27.73 45.92 -93.01
CA LEU A 381 -27.65 44.56 -92.50
C LEU A 381 -26.26 44.24 -91.89
N GLN A 382 -25.18 44.81 -92.44
CA GLN A 382 -23.83 44.67 -91.89
C GLN A 382 -23.64 45.44 -90.58
N GLU A 383 -24.20 46.64 -90.44
CA GLU A 383 -24.22 47.40 -89.18
C GLU A 383 -25.07 46.69 -88.11
N GLN A 384 -26.23 46.15 -88.50
CA GLN A 384 -27.05 45.32 -87.61
C GLN A 384 -26.29 44.06 -87.14
N HIS A 385 -25.58 43.36 -88.04
CA HIS A 385 -24.76 42.20 -87.68
C HIS A 385 -23.67 42.57 -86.68
N SER A 386 -22.92 43.64 -86.94
CA SER A 386 -21.84 44.13 -86.07
C SER A 386 -22.37 44.55 -84.69
N SER A 387 -23.54 45.18 -84.63
CA SER A 387 -24.22 45.55 -83.39
C SER A 387 -24.65 44.32 -82.56
N VAL A 388 -25.17 43.28 -83.22
CA VAL A 388 -25.53 42.01 -82.56
C VAL A 388 -24.30 41.24 -82.08
N GLU A 389 -23.21 41.21 -82.86
CA GLU A 389 -21.93 40.61 -82.43
C GLU A 389 -21.34 41.32 -81.20
N ALA A 390 -21.38 42.66 -81.17
CA ALA A 390 -20.94 43.44 -80.02
C ALA A 390 -21.78 43.14 -78.76
N ALA A 391 -23.12 43.16 -78.90
CA ALA A 391 -24.02 42.84 -77.79
C ALA A 391 -23.86 41.40 -77.29
N TYR A 392 -23.63 40.44 -78.19
CA TYR A 392 -23.34 39.05 -77.83
C TYR A 392 -22.00 38.91 -77.09
N SER A 393 -20.97 39.64 -77.53
CA SER A 393 -19.65 39.69 -76.87
C SER A 393 -19.73 40.23 -75.44
N ASP A 394 -20.46 41.34 -75.24
CA ASP A 394 -20.66 41.93 -73.90
C ASP A 394 -21.44 41.00 -72.96
N GLU A 395 -22.51 40.37 -73.44
CA GLU A 395 -23.30 39.46 -72.61
C GLU A 395 -22.57 38.14 -72.33
N LEU A 396 -21.70 37.68 -73.24
CA LEU A 396 -20.76 36.57 -72.99
C LEU A 396 -19.73 36.94 -71.91
N LEU A 397 -19.13 38.12 -71.98
CA LEU A 397 -18.18 38.63 -70.98
C LEU A 397 -18.83 38.80 -69.60
N LYS A 398 -20.08 39.28 -69.56
CA LYS A 398 -20.91 39.38 -68.35
C LYS A 398 -21.26 38.01 -67.79
N THR A 399 -21.59 37.04 -68.65
CA THR A 399 -21.83 35.64 -68.26
C THR A 399 -20.59 35.02 -67.64
N ALA A 400 -19.40 35.26 -68.21
CA ALA A 400 -18.13 34.82 -67.64
C ALA A 400 -17.84 35.47 -66.27
N LYS A 401 -18.08 36.78 -66.11
CA LYS A 401 -17.95 37.49 -64.82
C LYS A 401 -18.89 36.91 -63.75
N LEU A 402 -20.14 36.60 -64.10
CA LEU A 402 -21.10 35.98 -63.19
C LEU A 402 -20.69 34.54 -62.80
N HIS A 403 -20.15 33.74 -63.73
CA HIS A 403 -19.61 32.42 -63.40
C HIS A 403 -18.42 32.51 -62.43
N GLY A 404 -17.52 33.49 -62.62
CA GLY A 404 -16.44 33.76 -61.68
C GLY A 404 -16.94 34.09 -60.28
N GLN A 405 -17.92 34.97 -60.15
CA GLN A 405 -18.55 35.33 -58.87
C GLN A 405 -19.27 34.14 -58.22
N VAL A 406 -19.93 33.28 -58.99
CA VAL A 406 -20.57 32.06 -58.46
C VAL A 406 -19.53 31.06 -57.96
N ALA A 407 -18.41 30.88 -58.67
CA ALA A 407 -17.32 30.02 -58.22
C ALA A 407 -16.64 30.56 -56.95
N GLU A 408 -16.42 31.87 -56.85
CA GLU A 408 -15.90 32.53 -55.65
C GLU A 408 -16.85 32.36 -54.45
N LEU A 409 -18.15 32.56 -54.64
CA LEU A 409 -19.17 32.33 -53.61
C LEU A 409 -19.29 30.86 -53.19
N GLN A 410 -19.05 29.90 -54.10
CA GLN A 410 -18.97 28.48 -53.76
C GLN A 410 -17.72 28.16 -52.92
N LEU A 411 -16.55 28.72 -53.29
CA LEU A 411 -15.30 28.56 -52.54
C LEU A 411 -15.42 29.16 -51.12
N LEU A 412 -16.00 30.36 -51.00
CA LEU A 412 -16.25 31.01 -49.72
C LEU A 412 -17.22 30.21 -48.85
N ARG A 413 -18.25 29.58 -49.44
CA ARG A 413 -19.18 28.70 -48.71
C ARG A 413 -18.48 27.45 -48.18
N THR A 414 -17.71 26.73 -48.99
CA THR A 414 -17.01 25.52 -48.55
C THR A 414 -15.90 25.83 -47.53
N GLN A 415 -15.22 26.97 -47.67
CA GLN A 415 -14.29 27.43 -46.64
C GLN A 415 -14.99 27.82 -45.34
N ASN A 416 -16.20 28.41 -45.41
CA ASN A 416 -16.96 28.74 -44.21
C ASN A 416 -17.47 27.49 -43.47
N THR A 417 -17.98 26.47 -44.18
CA THR A 417 -18.39 25.20 -43.53
C THR A 417 -17.20 24.49 -42.87
N ILE A 418 -16.02 24.49 -43.52
CA ILE A 418 -14.78 23.95 -42.93
C ILE A 418 -14.36 24.72 -41.68
N ASN A 419 -14.63 26.04 -41.61
CA ASN A 419 -14.35 26.84 -40.42
C ASN A 419 -15.38 26.59 -39.29
N GLU A 420 -16.66 26.38 -39.63
CA GLU A 420 -17.72 26.01 -38.68
C GLU A 420 -17.46 24.62 -38.08
N GLU A 421 -17.04 23.64 -38.88
CA GLU A 421 -16.62 22.31 -38.41
C GLU A 421 -15.45 22.40 -37.42
N LYS A 422 -14.38 23.12 -37.78
CA LYS A 422 -13.23 23.35 -36.89
C LYS A 422 -13.62 24.07 -35.59
N LEU A 423 -14.50 25.06 -35.67
CA LEU A 423 -14.99 25.77 -34.49
C LEU A 423 -15.76 24.83 -33.55
N ALA A 424 -16.56 23.91 -34.10
CA ALA A 424 -17.26 22.89 -33.33
C ALA A 424 -16.33 21.80 -32.77
N GLU A 425 -15.21 21.49 -33.43
CA GLU A 425 -14.17 20.61 -32.89
C GLU A 425 -13.40 21.26 -31.73
N GLU A 426 -12.96 22.52 -31.89
CA GLU A 426 -12.29 23.28 -30.84
C GLU A 426 -13.21 23.53 -29.63
N GLN A 427 -14.51 23.76 -29.84
CA GLN A 427 -15.50 23.82 -28.75
C GLN A 427 -15.57 22.50 -27.97
N LYS A 428 -15.69 21.35 -28.67
CA LYS A 428 -15.70 20.02 -28.03
C LYS A 428 -14.38 19.66 -27.36
N LEU A 429 -13.24 20.18 -27.85
CA LEU A 429 -11.95 20.03 -27.19
C LEU A 429 -11.89 20.86 -25.91
N ARG A 430 -12.35 22.11 -25.98
CA ARG A 430 -12.43 23.03 -24.84
C ARG A 430 -13.36 22.51 -23.74
N GLU A 431 -14.55 22.03 -24.07
CA GLU A 431 -15.48 21.41 -23.11
C GLU A 431 -14.83 20.24 -22.35
N LYS A 432 -14.05 19.39 -23.05
CA LYS A 432 -13.29 18.30 -22.42
C LYS A 432 -12.16 18.80 -21.52
N LEU A 433 -11.46 19.87 -21.92
CA LEU A 433 -10.40 20.47 -21.10
C LEU A 433 -10.97 21.14 -19.85
N GLU A 434 -12.12 21.81 -19.95
CA GLU A 434 -12.83 22.42 -18.82
C GLU A 434 -13.41 21.34 -17.89
N ALA A 435 -13.96 20.23 -18.41
CA ALA A 435 -14.38 19.08 -17.62
C ALA A 435 -13.20 18.40 -16.89
N ASN A 436 -12.10 18.13 -17.58
CA ASN A 436 -10.88 17.57 -16.97
C ASN A 436 -10.30 18.50 -15.89
N ALA A 437 -10.36 19.83 -16.09
CA ALA A 437 -9.91 20.79 -15.10
C ALA A 437 -10.73 20.69 -13.81
N LEU A 438 -12.07 20.65 -13.92
CA LEU A 438 -12.98 20.47 -12.79
C LEU A 438 -12.76 19.13 -12.05
N GLU A 439 -12.48 18.04 -12.78
CA GLU A 439 -12.12 16.75 -12.17
C GLU A 439 -10.81 16.87 -11.37
N THR A 440 -9.77 17.50 -11.92
CA THR A 440 -8.51 17.73 -11.19
C THR A 440 -8.65 18.70 -10.01
N GLU A 441 -9.57 19.66 -10.07
CA GLU A 441 -9.85 20.57 -8.95
C GLU A 441 -10.54 19.83 -7.79
N ALA A 442 -11.53 18.97 -8.09
CA ALA A 442 -12.18 18.11 -7.11
C ALA A 442 -11.21 17.09 -6.47
N ASP A 443 -10.27 16.53 -7.24
CA ASP A 443 -9.20 15.67 -6.71
C ASP A 443 -8.24 16.46 -5.79
N LEU A 444 -7.90 17.71 -6.14
CA LEU A 444 -7.10 18.59 -5.29
C LEU A 444 -7.83 18.96 -3.99
N GLU A 445 -9.15 19.19 -4.01
CA GLU A 445 -9.94 19.39 -2.80
C GLU A 445 -9.94 18.14 -1.90
N GLN A 446 -10.16 16.95 -2.46
CA GLN A 446 -10.08 15.69 -1.71
C GLN A 446 -8.68 15.46 -1.10
N LEU A 447 -7.60 15.80 -1.81
CA LEU A 447 -6.24 15.72 -1.29
C LEU A 447 -5.99 16.75 -0.18
N GLN A 448 -6.61 17.94 -0.25
CA GLN A 448 -6.56 18.92 0.84
C GLN A 448 -7.35 18.45 2.07
N GLN A 449 -8.52 17.84 1.90
CA GLN A 449 -9.29 17.25 3.01
C GLN A 449 -8.50 16.13 3.70
N LYS A 450 -8.00 15.14 2.95
CA LYS A 450 -7.15 14.06 3.47
C LYS A 450 -5.88 14.58 4.16
N LYS A 451 -5.30 15.68 3.67
CA LYS A 451 -4.18 16.38 4.34
C LYS A 451 -4.59 17.01 5.67
N GLN A 452 -5.77 17.61 5.76
CA GLN A 452 -6.30 18.18 7.02
C GLN A 452 -6.61 17.08 8.05
N GLU A 453 -7.22 15.97 7.62
CA GLU A 453 -7.45 14.79 8.46
C GLU A 453 -6.14 14.24 9.02
N LEU A 454 -5.14 14.01 8.18
CA LEU A 454 -3.81 13.54 8.61
C LEU A 454 -3.12 14.52 9.56
N LEU A 455 -3.33 15.83 9.41
CA LEU A 455 -2.81 16.84 10.34
C LEU A 455 -3.56 16.84 11.68
N SER A 456 -4.88 16.58 11.70
CA SER A 456 -5.63 16.41 12.95
C SER A 456 -5.18 15.16 13.70
N ILE A 457 -5.11 14.02 13.00
CA ILE A 457 -4.62 12.75 13.56
C ILE A 457 -3.18 12.89 14.08
N ASN A 458 -2.31 13.62 13.37
CA ASN A 458 -0.94 13.86 13.83
C ASN A 458 -0.87 14.78 15.07
N LYS A 459 -1.74 15.80 15.14
CA LYS A 459 -1.90 16.65 16.32
C LYS A 459 -2.41 15.85 17.52
N GLU A 460 -3.49 15.10 17.37
CA GLU A 460 -4.10 14.25 18.41
C GLU A 460 -3.10 13.21 18.93
N MET A 461 -2.38 12.54 18.02
CA MET A 461 -1.29 11.63 18.37
C MET A 461 -0.19 12.33 19.17
N SER A 462 0.19 13.56 18.78
CA SER A 462 1.20 14.36 19.50
C SER A 462 0.73 14.79 20.89
N GLU A 463 -0.53 15.19 21.04
CA GLU A 463 -1.14 15.53 22.33
C GLU A 463 -1.19 14.30 23.25
N VAL A 464 -1.56 13.12 22.75
CA VAL A 464 -1.53 11.85 23.49
C VAL A 464 -0.11 11.46 23.89
N ILE A 465 0.89 11.60 23.00
CA ILE A 465 2.31 11.34 23.31
C ILE A 465 2.79 12.24 24.46
N VAL A 466 2.48 13.55 24.41
CA VAL A 466 2.86 14.50 25.48
C VAL A 466 2.16 14.19 26.80
N GLN A 467 0.86 13.82 26.77
CA GLN A 467 0.13 13.38 27.96
C GLN A 467 0.72 12.10 28.57
N LEU A 468 1.04 11.10 27.75
CA LEU A 468 1.67 9.85 28.21
C LEU A 468 3.07 10.11 28.75
N GLN A 469 3.88 10.95 28.11
CA GLN A 469 5.22 11.29 28.59
C GLN A 469 5.17 12.03 29.94
N ASN A 470 4.22 12.95 30.13
CA ASN A 470 3.97 13.61 31.42
C ASN A 470 3.54 12.59 32.50
N ASN A 471 2.60 11.70 32.19
CA ASN A 471 2.16 10.65 33.10
C ASN A 471 3.30 9.69 33.50
N ILE A 472 4.21 9.37 32.56
CA ILE A 472 5.43 8.59 32.83
C ILE A 472 6.35 9.37 33.79
N SER A 473 6.70 10.62 33.49
CA SER A 473 7.57 11.42 34.37
C SER A 473 6.98 11.63 35.78
N LEU A 474 5.64 11.76 35.89
CA LEU A 474 4.95 11.85 37.17
C LEU A 474 4.95 10.51 37.93
N ALA A 475 4.87 9.38 37.23
CA ALA A 475 5.01 8.05 37.84
C ALA A 475 6.46 7.78 38.28
N GLU A 476 7.45 8.15 37.47
CA GLU A 476 8.88 8.07 37.80
C GLU A 476 9.23 8.91 39.04
N ALA A 477 8.76 10.16 39.12
CA ALA A 477 8.97 11.02 40.28
C ALA A 477 8.34 10.43 41.56
N LYS A 478 7.14 9.85 41.46
CA LYS A 478 6.50 9.13 42.59
C LYS A 478 7.28 7.88 42.99
N ALA A 479 7.77 7.10 42.03
CA ALA A 479 8.56 5.91 42.29
C ALA A 479 9.90 6.25 42.98
N GLN A 480 10.59 7.30 42.53
CA GLN A 480 11.82 7.80 43.16
C GLN A 480 11.57 8.30 44.60
N GLY A 481 10.45 9.00 44.83
CA GLY A 481 10.05 9.43 46.18
C GLY A 481 9.82 8.24 47.13
N LEU A 482 9.04 7.25 46.69
CA LEU A 482 8.79 6.02 47.47
C LEU A 482 10.07 5.20 47.67
N GLU A 483 11.00 5.17 46.70
CA GLU A 483 12.28 4.49 46.86
C GLU A 483 13.17 5.20 47.90
N ALA A 484 13.15 6.54 47.94
CA ALA A 484 13.86 7.33 48.95
C ALA A 484 13.29 7.13 50.36
N GLU A 485 11.96 7.14 50.51
CA GLU A 485 11.28 6.82 51.76
C GLU A 485 11.60 5.38 52.21
N ASN A 486 11.57 4.41 51.28
CA ASN A 486 11.90 3.02 51.58
C ASN A 486 13.37 2.83 52.01
N LYS A 487 14.30 3.63 51.46
CA LYS A 487 15.71 3.68 51.89
C LYS A 487 15.83 4.26 53.31
N LEU A 488 15.11 5.35 53.62
CA LEU A 488 15.10 5.94 54.96
C LEU A 488 14.53 4.97 56.00
N MET A 489 13.36 4.39 55.75
CA MET A 489 12.71 3.39 56.61
C MET A 489 13.62 2.17 56.87
N LYS A 490 14.41 1.73 55.88
CA LYS A 490 15.41 0.66 56.05
C LYS A 490 16.58 1.08 56.95
N GLN A 491 17.05 2.33 56.85
CA GLN A 491 18.10 2.87 57.71
C GLN A 491 17.61 3.05 59.16
N GLU A 492 16.40 3.58 59.35
CA GLU A 492 15.78 3.71 60.67
C GLU A 492 15.57 2.34 61.31
N LYS A 493 14.99 1.37 60.57
CA LYS A 493 14.82 0.00 61.05
C LYS A 493 16.16 -0.63 61.46
N HIS A 494 17.20 -0.47 60.65
CA HIS A 494 18.54 -0.97 61.00
C HIS A 494 19.09 -0.30 62.28
N GLY A 495 18.85 1.00 62.47
CA GLY A 495 19.18 1.72 63.70
C GLY A 495 18.39 1.25 64.93
N TYR A 496 17.15 0.78 64.76
CA TYR A 496 16.40 0.11 65.83
C TYR A 496 16.87 -1.32 66.07
N ASP A 497 17.17 -2.10 65.02
CA ASP A 497 17.72 -3.46 65.13
C ASP A 497 19.06 -3.45 65.91
N ILE A 498 19.93 -2.45 65.67
CA ILE A 498 21.17 -2.24 66.44
C ILE A 498 20.87 -1.96 67.91
N LYS A 499 20.03 -0.96 68.23
CA LYS A 499 19.67 -0.60 69.62
C LYS A 499 19.01 -1.76 70.38
N TYR A 500 18.21 -2.56 69.69
CA TYR A 500 17.60 -3.75 70.28
C TYR A 500 18.67 -4.78 70.65
N GLY A 501 19.62 -5.06 69.75
CA GLY A 501 20.78 -5.91 70.04
C GLY A 501 21.68 -5.36 71.15
N GLU A 502 21.88 -4.04 71.24
CA GLU A 502 22.62 -3.40 72.35
C GLU A 502 21.91 -3.63 73.70
N LEU A 503 20.59 -3.44 73.76
CA LEU A 503 19.78 -3.67 74.96
C LEU A 503 19.70 -5.16 75.34
N GLU A 504 19.58 -6.07 74.37
CA GLU A 504 19.60 -7.52 74.60
C GLU A 504 20.96 -7.98 75.16
N ASN A 505 22.07 -7.43 74.65
CA ASN A 505 23.40 -7.68 75.21
C ASN A 505 23.56 -7.11 76.62
N GLN A 506 23.08 -5.89 76.89
CA GLN A 506 23.11 -5.29 78.23
C GLN A 506 22.33 -6.13 79.24
N LEU A 507 21.09 -6.54 78.91
CA LEU A 507 20.26 -7.40 79.75
C LEU A 507 20.91 -8.78 79.99
N SER A 508 21.59 -9.33 78.98
CA SER A 508 22.35 -10.58 79.10
C SER A 508 23.54 -10.45 80.07
N VAL A 509 24.28 -9.34 80.00
CA VAL A 509 25.39 -9.03 80.91
C VAL A 509 24.89 -8.82 82.34
N GLU A 510 23.88 -7.98 82.56
CA GLU A 510 23.30 -7.77 83.91
C GLU A 510 22.77 -9.09 84.51
N SER A 511 22.14 -9.94 83.70
CA SER A 511 21.66 -11.26 84.11
C SER A 511 22.82 -12.20 84.51
N ALA A 512 23.94 -12.15 83.78
CA ALA A 512 25.15 -12.91 84.11
C ALA A 512 25.80 -12.40 85.41
N GLU A 513 25.97 -11.09 85.58
CA GLU A 513 26.51 -10.47 86.79
C GLU A 513 25.65 -10.77 88.02
N LYS A 514 24.32 -10.62 87.91
CA LYS A 514 23.37 -10.94 89.00
C LYS A 514 23.37 -12.44 89.33
N ASN A 515 23.66 -13.30 88.36
CA ASN A 515 23.87 -14.73 88.61
C ASN A 515 25.20 -15.01 89.33
N GLU A 516 26.28 -14.30 89.00
CA GLU A 516 27.57 -14.42 89.70
C GLU A 516 27.48 -13.88 91.14
N GLU A 517 26.86 -12.72 91.36
CA GLU A 517 26.55 -12.19 92.71
C GLU A 517 25.78 -13.22 93.55
N ARG A 518 24.75 -13.86 92.97
CA ARG A 518 23.96 -14.90 93.62
C ARG A 518 24.78 -16.14 93.96
N LEU A 519 25.69 -16.56 93.09
CA LEU A 519 26.61 -17.69 93.33
C LEU A 519 27.62 -17.36 94.43
N LEU A 520 28.19 -16.14 94.43
CA LEU A 520 29.11 -15.66 95.46
C LEU A 520 28.43 -15.56 96.83
N LEU A 521 27.22 -15.00 96.88
CA LEU A 521 26.41 -14.93 98.10
C LEU A 521 26.05 -16.33 98.63
N ALA A 522 25.66 -17.27 97.76
CA ALA A 522 25.40 -18.65 98.15
C ALA A 522 26.66 -19.36 98.68
N LYS A 523 27.83 -19.08 98.08
CA LYS A 523 29.12 -19.59 98.55
C LYS A 523 29.43 -19.06 99.96
N HIS A 524 29.38 -17.75 100.17
CA HIS A 524 29.62 -17.12 101.48
C HIS A 524 28.59 -17.55 102.55
N LEU A 525 27.33 -17.75 102.17
CA LEU A 525 26.33 -18.35 103.05
C LEU A 525 26.77 -19.75 103.48
N SER A 526 27.20 -20.60 102.55
CA SER A 526 27.68 -21.96 102.86
C SER A 526 28.95 -21.98 103.73
N GLU A 527 29.87 -21.04 103.52
CA GLU A 527 31.08 -20.87 104.32
C GLU A 527 30.73 -20.43 105.75
N LYS A 528 29.81 -19.47 105.90
CA LYS A 528 29.33 -18.97 107.18
C LYS A 528 28.52 -20.02 107.94
N THR A 529 27.70 -20.82 107.26
CA THR A 529 26.98 -21.96 107.86
C THR A 529 27.94 -23.03 108.37
N LYS A 530 28.95 -23.44 107.58
CA LYS A 530 29.98 -24.39 108.02
C LYS A 530 30.78 -23.89 109.21
N LEU A 531 31.12 -22.58 109.23
CA LEU A 531 31.78 -21.96 110.37
C LEU A 531 30.87 -21.96 111.61
N TYR A 532 29.58 -21.63 111.45
CA TYR A 532 28.59 -21.68 112.52
C TYR A 532 28.45 -23.10 113.09
N GLU A 533 28.27 -24.11 112.24
CA GLU A 533 28.23 -25.54 112.62
C GLU A 533 29.49 -25.97 113.39
N LEU A 534 30.67 -25.58 112.91
CA LEU A 534 31.94 -25.87 113.58
C LEU A 534 32.08 -25.15 114.93
N THR A 535 31.63 -23.89 115.05
CA THR A 535 31.62 -23.18 116.33
C THR A 535 30.59 -23.74 117.30
N LYS A 536 29.44 -24.20 116.80
CA LYS A 536 28.42 -24.87 117.61
C LYS A 536 28.95 -26.20 118.14
N ALA A 537 29.50 -27.06 117.28
CA ALA A 537 30.09 -28.32 117.72
C ALA A 537 31.23 -28.13 118.74
N LYS A 538 32.01 -27.04 118.64
CA LYS A 538 33.01 -26.68 119.66
C LYS A 538 32.36 -26.21 120.97
N LEU A 539 31.28 -25.44 120.91
CA LEU A 539 30.52 -25.01 122.09
C LEU A 539 29.87 -26.22 122.78
N ASP A 540 29.21 -27.10 122.02
CA ASP A 540 28.58 -28.33 122.50
C ASP A 540 29.62 -29.23 123.20
N ASN A 541 30.82 -29.38 122.62
CA ASN A 541 31.95 -30.10 123.25
C ASN A 541 32.44 -29.44 124.54
N VAL A 542 32.67 -28.12 124.55
CA VAL A 542 33.13 -27.38 125.74
C VAL A 542 32.08 -27.39 126.86
N GLN A 543 30.79 -27.37 126.50
CA GLN A 543 29.70 -27.54 127.45
C GLN A 543 29.69 -28.97 128.02
N GLY A 544 29.87 -30.00 127.19
CA GLY A 544 30.01 -31.38 127.64
C GLY A 544 31.22 -31.59 128.57
N ASP A 545 32.37 -30.97 128.26
CA ASP A 545 33.55 -30.97 129.15
C ASP A 545 33.30 -30.20 130.46
N PHE A 546 32.55 -29.10 130.42
CA PHE A 546 32.15 -28.35 131.60
C PHE A 546 31.19 -29.16 132.49
N GLU A 547 30.18 -29.79 131.91
CA GLU A 547 29.25 -30.68 132.62
C GLU A 547 29.99 -31.91 133.19
N ALA A 548 30.90 -32.52 132.43
CA ALA A 548 31.73 -33.63 132.90
C ALA A 548 32.72 -33.22 134.01
N THR A 549 33.31 -32.02 133.96
CA THR A 549 34.17 -31.51 135.04
C THR A 549 33.37 -31.07 136.26
N GLN A 550 32.18 -30.49 136.09
CA GLN A 550 31.22 -30.23 137.17
C GLN A 550 30.79 -31.54 137.85
N HIS A 551 30.48 -32.60 137.09
CA HIS A 551 30.16 -33.92 137.64
C HIS A 551 31.36 -34.56 138.37
N LYS A 552 32.58 -34.42 137.85
CA LYS A 552 33.82 -34.85 138.56
C LYS A 552 34.00 -34.09 139.88
N GLN A 553 33.88 -32.76 139.87
CA GLN A 553 33.96 -31.93 141.08
C GLN A 553 32.85 -32.29 142.08
N ALA A 554 31.60 -32.44 141.64
CA ALA A 554 30.48 -32.85 142.50
C ALA A 554 30.67 -34.27 143.07
N THR A 555 31.39 -35.15 142.38
CA THR A 555 31.76 -36.48 142.87
C THR A 555 32.88 -36.40 143.91
N LEU A 556 33.95 -35.65 143.64
CA LEU A 556 35.03 -35.38 144.60
C LEU A 556 34.49 -34.70 145.88
N VAL A 557 33.56 -33.76 145.77
CA VAL A 557 32.87 -33.14 146.92
C VAL A 557 32.05 -34.18 147.70
N LYS A 558 31.37 -35.12 147.02
CA LYS A 558 30.66 -36.22 147.69
C LYS A 558 31.63 -37.20 148.37
N GLU A 559 32.82 -37.43 147.82
CA GLU A 559 33.84 -38.28 148.44
C GLU A 559 34.49 -37.60 149.65
N LEU A 560 34.89 -36.33 149.54
CA LEU A 560 35.33 -35.52 150.68
C LEU A 560 34.25 -35.42 151.77
N GLN A 561 32.96 -35.32 151.41
CA GLN A 561 31.86 -35.41 152.37
C GLN A 561 31.76 -36.79 153.03
N ARG A 562 31.94 -37.89 152.29
CA ARG A 562 31.99 -39.25 152.85
C ARG A 562 33.18 -39.44 153.79
N GLU A 563 34.35 -38.87 153.48
CA GLU A 563 35.53 -38.93 154.36
C GLU A 563 35.33 -38.08 155.62
N LEU A 564 34.81 -36.86 155.49
CA LEU A 564 34.36 -36.05 156.63
C LEU A 564 33.29 -36.77 157.47
N GLN A 565 32.41 -37.58 156.86
CA GLN A 565 31.45 -38.42 157.59
C GLN A 565 32.09 -39.65 158.26
N LYS A 566 33.16 -40.25 157.70
CA LYS A 566 33.95 -41.27 158.40
C LYS A 566 34.60 -40.70 159.66
N TYR A 567 35.17 -39.49 159.58
CA TYR A 567 35.73 -38.80 160.76
C TYR A 567 34.69 -38.28 161.75
N LYS A 568 33.44 -38.02 161.31
CA LYS A 568 32.31 -37.65 162.18
C LYS A 568 31.60 -38.83 162.85
N ARG A 569 32.22 -40.01 162.94
CA ARG A 569 31.70 -41.13 163.77
C ARG A 569 32.16 -41.02 165.23
N GLY A 570 32.09 -39.80 165.75
CA GLY A 570 32.46 -39.38 167.10
C GLY A 570 32.07 -37.91 167.26
N VAL A 571 31.64 -37.51 168.46
CA VAL A 571 31.00 -36.21 168.77
C VAL A 571 29.62 -36.02 168.12
N VAL A 572 28.62 -36.60 168.80
CA VAL A 572 27.37 -35.96 169.26
C VAL A 572 26.47 -35.26 168.23
N GLU A 573 25.23 -35.77 168.18
CA GLU A 573 24.09 -35.16 167.50
C GLU A 573 23.52 -33.95 168.27
N THR A 574 22.91 -33.02 167.54
CA THR A 574 21.56 -32.54 167.92
C THR A 574 20.86 -32.00 166.67
N LYS A 575 19.56 -32.28 166.52
CA LYS A 575 18.77 -31.95 165.31
C LYS A 575 18.05 -30.60 165.41
N PRO A 576 17.78 -29.92 164.28
CA PRO A 576 17.11 -28.63 164.24
C PRO A 576 15.58 -28.76 164.27
N ILE A 577 14.88 -27.78 164.90
CA ILE A 577 13.43 -27.62 164.77
C ILE A 577 13.04 -26.13 164.84
N MET A 578 12.64 -25.54 163.71
CA MET A 578 11.28 -24.99 163.49
C MET A 578 11.18 -24.26 162.13
N PRO A 579 10.08 -24.43 161.36
CA PRO A 579 9.92 -23.85 160.02
C PRO A 579 8.75 -22.85 159.89
N TYR A 580 8.73 -22.13 158.77
CA TYR A 580 7.56 -21.72 157.95
C TYR A 580 8.14 -21.24 156.59
N CYS A 581 7.57 -21.46 155.41
CA CYS A 581 6.44 -22.26 154.91
C CYS A 581 6.81 -22.59 153.43
N SER A 582 6.67 -23.80 152.83
CA SER A 582 5.46 -24.57 152.52
C SER A 582 4.31 -23.72 151.97
N ASN A 583 3.54 -24.08 150.93
CA ASN A 583 3.39 -25.25 150.05
C ASN A 583 2.54 -24.76 148.82
N CYS A 584 2.26 -25.44 147.71
CA CYS A 584 2.51 -26.78 147.11
C CYS A 584 2.59 -26.55 145.55
N GLN A 585 3.20 -27.37 144.68
CA GLN A 585 3.00 -28.81 144.36
C GLN A 585 1.57 -29.15 143.85
N GLN A 586 1.29 -30.16 143.02
CA GLN A 586 2.04 -31.30 142.40
C GLN A 586 1.26 -31.72 141.10
N ALA A 587 1.54 -32.72 140.23
CA ALA A 587 2.48 -33.84 140.02
C ALA A 587 2.41 -34.26 138.50
N LEU A 588 2.93 -35.35 137.90
CA LEU A 588 3.87 -36.46 138.23
C LEU A 588 4.37 -37.10 136.89
N ASN A 589 5.60 -37.64 136.82
CA ASN A 589 6.17 -38.53 135.76
C ASN A 589 6.25 -38.00 134.30
N GLY A 590 7.19 -38.44 133.43
CA GLY A 590 8.43 -39.20 133.64
C GLY A 590 8.89 -40.04 132.42
N TYR A 591 10.20 -40.00 132.07
CA TYR A 591 10.96 -40.94 131.18
C TYR A 591 10.51 -40.97 129.68
N ASN A 592 11.35 -41.27 128.65
CA ASN A 592 12.68 -41.89 128.61
C ASN A 592 13.56 -41.58 127.34
N GLN A 593 14.85 -41.99 127.40
CA GLN A 593 15.80 -42.55 126.39
C GLN A 593 15.41 -42.80 124.90
N GLU A 594 16.28 -42.98 123.87
CA GLU A 594 17.75 -42.86 123.65
C GLU A 594 18.15 -42.89 122.12
N THR A 595 19.46 -42.84 121.85
CA THR A 595 20.33 -42.88 120.63
C THR A 595 20.00 -43.71 119.33
N PRO A 596 20.72 -43.47 118.19
CA PRO A 596 20.53 -44.10 116.85
C PRO A 596 21.46 -45.32 116.55
N PRO A 597 21.45 -45.94 115.34
CA PRO A 597 22.49 -45.61 114.31
C PRO A 597 22.13 -45.85 112.80
N GLN A 598 23.16 -45.85 111.92
CA GLN A 598 23.16 -45.82 110.44
C GLN A 598 23.31 -47.18 109.70
N GLN A 599 23.45 -47.10 108.35
CA GLN A 599 24.14 -48.00 107.38
C GLN A 599 23.36 -49.22 106.86
N GLN A 600 23.61 -49.78 105.64
CA GLN A 600 24.64 -49.56 104.58
C GLN A 600 23.93 -49.67 103.17
N GLN A 601 24.46 -49.90 101.94
CA GLN A 601 25.77 -50.32 101.38
C GLN A 601 26.01 -49.75 99.93
N GLN A 602 26.48 -50.55 98.96
CA GLN A 602 26.82 -50.27 97.53
C GLN A 602 26.69 -51.59 96.69
N PRO A 603 26.92 -51.73 95.33
CA PRO A 603 27.81 -50.96 94.41
C PRO A 603 27.39 -50.82 92.89
N GLN A 604 28.36 -50.43 92.03
CA GLN A 604 28.43 -50.51 90.54
C GLN A 604 27.57 -49.49 89.72
N GLN A 605 28.15 -48.64 88.85
CA GLN A 605 28.64 -48.83 87.45
C GLN A 605 27.52 -49.19 86.45
N VAL A 606 27.36 -48.58 85.27
CA VAL A 606 28.33 -48.34 84.16
C VAL A 606 28.14 -46.97 83.45
N GLN A 607 29.13 -46.60 82.61
CA GLN A 607 29.19 -45.49 81.63
C GLN A 607 27.93 -45.39 80.71
N ARG A 608 27.60 -44.26 80.05
CA ARG A 608 28.44 -43.45 79.12
C ARG A 608 28.04 -41.98 78.97
N THR A 609 29.04 -41.18 78.60
CA THR A 609 28.93 -39.88 77.94
C THR A 609 28.57 -40.01 76.45
N HIS A 610 28.00 -38.95 75.84
CA HIS A 610 28.63 -38.14 74.77
C HIS A 610 27.62 -37.28 73.99
N SER A 611 27.74 -35.96 74.11
CA SER A 611 27.34 -35.02 73.05
C SER A 611 28.47 -34.92 72.01
N ARG A 612 28.16 -34.79 70.71
CA ARG A 612 29.05 -34.13 69.73
C ARG A 612 28.38 -33.82 68.39
N SER A 613 28.42 -32.55 68.01
CA SER A 613 28.22 -32.06 66.64
C SER A 613 29.54 -32.15 65.85
N SER A 614 29.50 -32.26 64.51
CA SER A 614 30.36 -31.48 63.58
C SER A 614 30.28 -31.93 62.10
N SER A 615 29.83 -31.01 61.22
CA SER A 615 30.37 -30.60 59.90
C SER A 615 31.20 -31.53 58.96
N HIS A 616 31.07 -31.23 57.65
CA HIS A 616 31.89 -31.51 56.44
C HIS A 616 31.19 -32.40 55.38
N GLY A 617 31.29 -32.17 54.06
CA GLY A 617 31.82 -30.99 53.34
C GLY A 617 32.72 -31.29 52.13
N SER A 618 32.14 -31.50 50.93
CA SER A 618 32.82 -31.51 49.60
C SER A 618 31.82 -31.79 48.45
N SER A 619 32.09 -31.59 47.15
CA SER A 619 32.93 -30.62 46.39
C SER A 619 32.81 -30.91 44.87
N ARG A 620 33.05 -29.92 43.97
CA ARG A 620 33.28 -30.04 42.49
C ARG A 620 32.05 -30.38 41.60
N ARG A 621 31.94 -29.98 40.30
CA ARG A 621 32.43 -28.84 39.45
C ARG A 621 31.77 -28.94 38.04
N ALA A 622 31.75 -27.85 37.22
CA ALA A 622 31.68 -27.74 35.72
C ALA A 622 30.62 -28.55 34.91
N SER A 623 29.90 -28.10 33.86
CA SER A 623 30.08 -27.15 32.71
C SER A 623 30.45 -27.83 31.38
N GLU A 624 29.92 -27.29 30.25
CA GLU A 624 30.17 -27.64 28.81
C GLU A 624 29.57 -28.99 28.30
N SER A 625 29.15 -29.22 27.03
CA SER A 625 29.06 -28.41 25.78
C SER A 625 27.96 -28.94 24.77
N SER A 626 27.68 -28.19 23.68
CA SER A 626 27.21 -28.53 22.28
C SER A 626 26.22 -29.70 21.99
N GLU A 627 25.07 -29.45 21.30
CA GLU A 627 24.77 -29.56 19.82
C GLU A 627 24.55 -31.01 19.30
N SER A 628 23.41 -31.38 18.69
CA SER A 628 22.92 -31.23 17.28
C SER A 628 23.63 -32.13 16.24
N GLU A 629 23.02 -32.64 15.15
CA GLU A 629 21.68 -32.45 14.55
C GLU A 629 21.23 -33.68 13.66
N THR A 630 20.38 -33.45 12.64
CA THR A 630 19.79 -34.37 11.62
C THR A 630 18.65 -35.31 12.11
N VAL A 631 17.38 -35.26 11.67
CA VAL A 631 16.58 -34.62 10.58
C VAL A 631 16.34 -35.44 9.30
N ALA A 632 15.14 -36.03 9.19
CA ALA A 632 14.29 -36.27 8.00
C ALA A 632 12.89 -36.69 8.53
N SER A 633 11.74 -36.13 8.13
CA SER A 633 11.05 -36.14 6.81
C SER A 633 10.55 -37.54 6.42
N SER A 634 9.30 -37.77 5.99
CA SER A 634 8.19 -36.84 5.63
C SER A 634 6.88 -37.62 5.35
N VAL A 635 5.87 -36.95 4.75
CA VAL A 635 4.68 -37.47 4.02
C VAL A 635 3.34 -37.48 4.78
N THR A 636 2.31 -37.01 4.06
CA THR A 636 0.88 -36.93 4.42
C THR A 636 0.10 -38.15 3.94
N THR A 637 -0.85 -38.65 4.76
CA THR A 637 -2.06 -39.37 4.31
C THR A 637 -3.22 -39.10 5.28
N THR A 638 -4.45 -39.04 4.78
CA THR A 638 -5.68 -38.85 5.55
C THR A 638 -6.26 -40.17 6.10
N GLN A 639 -6.66 -40.21 7.38
CA GLN A 639 -7.94 -40.81 7.84
C GLN A 639 -8.18 -40.62 9.35
N GLN A 640 -9.47 -40.52 9.71
CA GLN A 640 -10.03 -40.81 11.05
C GLN A 640 -10.42 -42.31 11.12
N PRO A 641 -10.76 -42.95 12.27
CA PRO A 641 -11.30 -42.34 13.51
C PRO A 641 -10.83 -42.96 14.86
N GLN A 642 -11.50 -42.49 15.94
CA GLN A 642 -11.71 -43.10 17.27
C GLN A 642 -10.70 -42.90 18.43
N ASN A 643 -11.25 -42.32 19.50
CA ASN A 643 -11.06 -42.52 20.94
C ASN A 643 -9.85 -43.35 21.44
N GLN A 644 -9.00 -42.73 22.25
CA GLN A 644 -8.94 -42.98 23.70
C GLN A 644 -8.04 -41.96 24.43
N ALA A 645 -8.28 -41.79 25.73
CA ALA A 645 -7.42 -41.08 26.69
C ALA A 645 -7.62 -41.71 28.08
N PRO A 646 -6.69 -41.54 29.04
CA PRO A 646 -5.35 -40.95 28.97
C PRO A 646 -4.24 -42.04 28.97
N PRO A 647 -2.95 -41.69 29.13
CA PRO A 647 -2.45 -41.68 30.51
C PRO A 647 -1.57 -40.47 30.92
N GLU A 648 -1.48 -40.39 32.23
CA GLU A 648 -0.85 -39.46 33.17
C GLU A 648 0.71 -39.36 33.11
N LEU A 649 1.27 -38.54 34.02
CA LEU A 649 2.68 -38.44 34.43
C LEU A 649 3.71 -37.78 33.49
N GLN A 650 3.90 -36.48 33.71
CA GLN A 650 5.13 -35.96 34.35
C GLN A 650 6.49 -36.53 33.85
N ALA A 651 6.83 -36.30 32.58
CA ALA A 651 8.19 -36.49 32.08
C ALA A 651 8.94 -35.14 31.99
N VAL A 652 10.03 -34.98 32.76
CA VAL A 652 10.90 -33.79 32.68
C VAL A 652 11.53 -33.72 31.29
N LEU A 653 11.15 -32.70 30.50
CA LEU A 653 11.69 -32.47 29.16
C LEU A 653 13.21 -32.26 29.23
N SER A 654 13.95 -33.28 28.80
CA SER A 654 15.41 -33.32 28.88
C SER A 654 16.04 -32.12 28.16
N LYS A 655 17.11 -31.56 28.74
CA LYS A 655 17.82 -30.37 28.21
C LYS A 655 18.20 -30.50 26.73
N LYS A 656 18.43 -31.72 26.23
CA LYS A 656 18.67 -31.99 24.79
C LYS A 656 17.52 -31.51 23.90
N VAL A 657 16.27 -31.74 24.29
CA VAL A 657 15.07 -31.34 23.50
C VAL A 657 14.98 -29.82 23.38
N LEU A 658 15.33 -29.10 24.44
CA LEU A 658 15.36 -27.63 24.43
C LEU A 658 16.53 -27.10 23.58
N VAL A 659 17.71 -27.70 23.66
CA VAL A 659 18.88 -27.31 22.83
C VAL A 659 18.59 -27.57 21.33
N GLU A 660 18.04 -28.73 20.98
CA GLU A 660 17.65 -29.07 19.60
C GLU A 660 16.52 -28.15 19.07
N ARG A 661 15.61 -27.71 19.95
CA ARG A 661 14.60 -26.69 19.63
C ARG A 661 15.23 -25.32 19.38
N ILE A 662 16.19 -24.91 20.20
CA ILE A 662 16.92 -23.64 20.05
C ILE A 662 17.74 -23.63 18.76
N LEU A 663 18.45 -24.71 18.44
CA LEU A 663 19.28 -24.78 17.23
C LEU A 663 18.46 -24.83 15.95
N ARG A 664 17.31 -25.54 15.92
CA ARG A 664 16.35 -25.41 14.80
C ARG A 664 15.81 -23.99 14.66
N LEU A 665 15.54 -23.30 15.77
CA LEU A 665 15.11 -21.90 15.72
C LEU A 665 16.24 -21.00 15.20
N GLN A 666 17.48 -21.15 15.67
CA GLN A 666 18.64 -20.39 15.19
C GLN A 666 18.94 -20.66 13.72
N GLN A 667 18.85 -21.90 13.25
CA GLN A 667 19.04 -22.25 11.83
C GLN A 667 17.89 -21.72 10.95
N ALA A 668 16.65 -21.72 11.46
CA ALA A 668 15.51 -21.09 10.79
C ALA A 668 15.66 -19.56 10.74
N THR A 669 16.09 -18.93 11.83
CA THR A 669 16.40 -17.50 11.90
C THR A 669 17.56 -17.16 10.97
N ALA A 670 18.63 -17.95 10.91
CA ALA A 670 19.75 -17.73 9.99
C ALA A 670 19.29 -17.76 8.52
N ARG A 671 18.53 -18.79 8.11
CA ARG A 671 17.94 -18.84 6.76
C ARG A 671 16.95 -17.72 6.49
N GLN A 672 16.25 -17.23 7.52
CA GLN A 672 15.38 -16.06 7.41
C GLN A 672 16.20 -14.77 7.27
N THR A 673 17.34 -14.64 7.94
CA THR A 673 18.30 -13.53 7.80
C THR A 673 18.96 -13.55 6.42
N GLU A 674 19.46 -14.69 5.95
CA GLU A 674 19.97 -14.87 4.57
C GLU A 674 18.89 -14.51 3.53
N ARG A 675 17.63 -14.86 3.79
CA ARG A 675 16.50 -14.51 2.91
C ARG A 675 16.14 -13.03 2.96
N ILE A 676 16.25 -12.39 4.12
CA ILE A 676 16.09 -10.93 4.29
C ILE A 676 17.22 -10.22 3.55
N GLU A 677 18.48 -10.57 3.81
CA GLU A 677 19.67 -10.01 3.17
C GLU A 677 19.63 -10.17 1.64
N PHE A 678 19.17 -11.32 1.13
CA PHE A 678 18.93 -11.52 -0.30
C PHE A 678 17.87 -10.55 -0.85
N LEU A 679 16.75 -10.37 -0.14
CA LEU A 679 15.66 -9.49 -0.56
C LEU A 679 16.04 -8.01 -0.43
N GLU A 680 16.83 -7.63 0.58
CA GLU A 680 17.38 -6.30 0.76
C GLU A 680 18.37 -5.96 -0.35
N ASN A 681 19.32 -6.84 -0.66
CA ASN A 681 20.25 -6.68 -1.77
C ASN A 681 19.51 -6.61 -3.13
N HIS A 682 18.50 -7.45 -3.35
CA HIS A 682 17.67 -7.41 -4.56
C HIS A 682 16.86 -6.11 -4.65
N THR A 683 16.33 -5.62 -3.52
CA THR A 683 15.61 -4.33 -3.46
C THR A 683 16.54 -3.15 -3.69
N ALA A 684 17.75 -3.17 -3.13
CA ALA A 684 18.78 -2.15 -3.37
C ALA A 684 19.21 -2.14 -4.85
N ALA A 685 19.37 -3.31 -5.48
CA ALA A 685 19.65 -3.42 -6.91
C ALA A 685 18.50 -2.87 -7.77
N LEU A 686 17.25 -3.21 -7.45
CA LEU A 686 16.07 -2.64 -8.10
C LEU A 686 15.98 -1.11 -7.93
N VAL A 687 16.22 -0.59 -6.72
CA VAL A 687 16.25 0.85 -6.47
C VAL A 687 17.37 1.54 -7.25
N ALA A 688 18.57 0.94 -7.34
CA ALA A 688 19.66 1.47 -8.14
C ALA A 688 19.33 1.45 -9.65
N GLU A 689 18.66 0.40 -10.15
CA GLU A 689 18.23 0.33 -11.55
C GLU A 689 17.09 1.30 -11.86
N VAL A 690 16.11 1.46 -10.96
CA VAL A 690 15.05 2.46 -11.04
C VAL A 690 15.65 3.87 -11.00
N GLN A 691 16.59 4.17 -10.10
CA GLN A 691 17.30 5.46 -10.09
C GLN A 691 18.10 5.70 -11.38
N LYS A 692 18.72 4.65 -11.95
CA LYS A 692 19.42 4.74 -13.24
C LYS A 692 18.45 5.01 -14.40
N LYS A 693 17.32 4.31 -14.44
CA LYS A 693 16.24 4.52 -15.42
C LYS A 693 15.61 5.92 -15.26
N SER A 694 15.31 6.36 -14.04
CA SER A 694 14.83 7.71 -13.75
C SER A 694 15.84 8.79 -14.12
N LYS A 695 17.15 8.60 -13.90
CA LYS A 695 18.19 9.55 -14.36
C LYS A 695 18.26 9.62 -15.89
N VAL A 696 18.09 8.49 -16.59
CA VAL A 696 17.98 8.46 -18.06
C VAL A 696 16.72 9.19 -18.53
N VAL A 697 15.55 8.86 -17.98
CA VAL A 697 14.27 9.51 -18.30
C VAL A 697 14.32 11.00 -18.00
N GLN A 698 14.83 11.42 -16.85
CA GLN A 698 14.99 12.83 -16.47
C GLN A 698 15.96 13.56 -17.42
N HIS A 699 17.05 12.92 -17.84
CA HIS A 699 17.97 13.47 -18.85
C HIS A 699 17.30 13.59 -20.24
N TYR A 700 16.37 12.70 -20.60
CA TYR A 700 15.57 12.85 -21.83
C TYR A 700 14.49 13.94 -21.66
N MET A 701 13.74 13.98 -20.57
CA MET A 701 12.69 14.99 -20.33
C MET A 701 13.24 16.41 -20.26
N LEU A 702 14.35 16.63 -19.52
CA LEU A 702 15.02 17.94 -19.47
C LEU A 702 15.61 18.36 -20.83
N ARG A 703 15.85 17.40 -21.72
CA ARG A 703 16.37 17.64 -23.08
C ARG A 703 15.23 17.95 -24.06
N ASP A 704 14.15 17.18 -24.05
CA ASP A 704 12.96 17.41 -24.89
C ASP A 704 12.30 18.76 -24.55
N GLN A 705 12.22 19.13 -23.26
CA GLN A 705 11.68 20.42 -22.83
C GLN A 705 12.51 21.65 -23.27
N THR A 706 13.70 21.46 -23.88
CA THR A 706 14.54 22.58 -24.35
C THR A 706 15.07 22.45 -25.78
N ALA A 707 14.94 21.29 -26.44
CA ALA A 707 15.55 21.05 -27.75
C ALA A 707 14.77 20.03 -28.59
N GLY A 708 13.66 20.49 -29.19
CA GLY A 708 12.98 19.71 -30.24
C GLY A 708 13.91 19.42 -31.42
N ALA A 709 14.13 18.14 -31.70
CA ALA A 709 14.75 17.58 -32.92
C ALA A 709 16.15 18.09 -33.37
N LEU A 710 16.87 18.89 -32.57
CA LEU A 710 18.18 19.44 -32.96
C LEU A 710 19.36 18.71 -32.31
N THR A 711 20.43 18.52 -33.10
CA THR A 711 21.71 18.00 -32.63
C THR A 711 22.43 19.02 -31.76
N THR A 712 23.15 18.55 -30.73
CA THR A 712 23.84 19.45 -29.81
C THR A 712 25.01 20.15 -30.52
N THR A 713 25.29 21.41 -30.20
CA THR A 713 26.33 22.21 -30.88
C THR A 713 27.71 21.55 -30.80
N LYS A 714 28.01 20.83 -29.70
CA LYS A 714 29.23 19.99 -29.57
C LYS A 714 29.24 18.78 -30.51
N SER A 715 28.09 18.18 -30.81
CA SER A 715 28.00 17.09 -31.79
C SER A 715 28.30 17.60 -33.21
N ASP A 716 27.80 18.78 -33.57
CA ASP A 716 28.04 19.34 -34.91
C ASP A 716 29.45 19.94 -35.06
N GLN A 717 30.06 20.46 -33.99
CA GLN A 717 31.50 20.75 -33.95
C GLN A 717 32.33 19.48 -34.18
N ASN A 718 32.08 18.40 -33.44
CA ASN A 718 32.77 17.12 -33.63
C ASN A 718 32.55 16.52 -35.03
N LYS A 719 31.35 16.64 -35.62
CA LYS A 719 31.12 16.25 -37.03
C LYS A 719 31.97 17.09 -37.99
N SER A 720 32.09 18.39 -37.76
CA SER A 720 32.91 19.27 -38.60
C SER A 720 34.40 18.94 -38.56
N GLU A 721 34.90 18.40 -37.44
CA GLU A 721 36.27 17.89 -37.34
C GLU A 721 36.42 16.50 -37.97
N LEU A 722 35.43 15.61 -37.82
CA LEU A 722 35.39 14.30 -38.51
C LEU A 722 35.39 14.44 -40.04
N VAL A 723 34.81 15.52 -40.57
CA VAL A 723 34.82 15.84 -42.02
C VAL A 723 36.17 16.43 -42.47
N LYS A 724 36.94 17.08 -41.57
CA LYS A 724 38.28 17.61 -41.89
C LYS A 724 39.35 16.52 -41.95
N TYR A 725 39.26 15.49 -41.11
CA TYR A 725 40.16 14.33 -41.12
C TYR A 725 39.57 13.17 -41.93
N GLY A 726 39.49 13.37 -43.25
CA GLY A 726 38.70 12.54 -44.17
C GLY A 726 39.17 11.10 -44.42
N ASN A 727 38.50 10.45 -45.39
CA ASN A 727 38.67 9.07 -45.88
C ASN A 727 38.03 7.93 -45.05
N GLY A 728 37.32 8.22 -43.95
CA GLY A 728 36.50 7.22 -43.26
C GLY A 728 35.11 7.02 -43.91
N VAL A 729 34.58 5.79 -43.86
CA VAL A 729 33.20 5.44 -44.32
C VAL A 729 32.13 6.41 -43.81
N MET A 730 32.20 6.79 -42.53
CA MET A 730 31.26 7.74 -41.92
C MET A 730 31.31 9.13 -42.57
N ALA A 731 32.48 9.60 -43.01
CA ALA A 731 32.62 10.90 -43.66
C ALA A 731 31.97 10.91 -45.05
N ALA A 732 32.01 9.79 -45.78
CA ALA A 732 31.35 9.68 -47.09
C ALA A 732 29.82 9.55 -47.00
N ILE A 733 29.29 8.99 -45.90
CA ILE A 733 27.83 8.82 -45.70
C ILE A 733 27.19 10.08 -45.10
N TYR A 734 27.85 10.76 -44.16
CA TYR A 734 27.32 11.97 -43.53
C TYR A 734 27.79 13.28 -44.18
N GLY A 735 28.86 13.25 -45.00
CA GLY A 735 29.29 14.36 -45.85
C GLY A 735 28.42 14.48 -47.10
N GLY A 736 27.17 14.92 -46.92
CA GLY A 736 26.17 14.97 -47.98
C GLY A 736 26.58 15.77 -49.21
N VAL A 737 26.06 15.35 -50.37
CA VAL A 737 26.45 15.83 -51.72
C VAL A 737 26.21 17.34 -51.88
N LYS A 738 27.26 18.13 -51.64
CA LYS A 738 27.37 19.55 -52.00
C LYS A 738 28.75 19.82 -52.60
N GLY A 739 28.78 20.39 -53.80
CA GLY A 739 30.01 20.67 -54.55
C GLY A 739 30.38 19.56 -55.52
N ALA A 740 29.62 19.45 -56.62
CA ALA A 740 30.15 18.82 -57.83
C ALA A 740 31.27 19.73 -58.38
N GLU A 741 32.53 19.35 -58.13
CA GLU A 741 33.77 19.76 -58.83
C GLU A 741 35.04 19.28 -58.08
N SER A 742 34.94 18.93 -56.80
CA SER A 742 36.06 18.31 -56.07
C SER A 742 36.25 16.84 -56.49
N LYS A 743 37.51 16.44 -56.75
CA LYS A 743 37.91 15.08 -57.16
C LYS A 743 37.93 14.11 -55.96
N GLY A 744 36.78 13.94 -55.31
CA GLY A 744 36.62 13.17 -54.06
C GLY A 744 35.31 12.38 -53.96
N GLY A 745 34.70 12.03 -55.10
CA GLY A 745 33.55 11.11 -55.11
C GLY A 745 33.92 9.72 -54.56
N MET A 746 32.92 8.99 -54.08
CA MET A 746 33.04 7.67 -53.44
C MET A 746 33.96 6.72 -54.22
N SER A 747 35.16 6.45 -53.70
CA SER A 747 36.13 5.54 -54.34
C SER A 747 35.57 4.12 -54.47
N LEU A 748 35.95 3.42 -55.53
CA LEU A 748 35.64 2.00 -55.72
C LEU A 748 36.15 1.13 -54.56
N ASP A 749 37.33 1.44 -54.03
CA ASP A 749 37.89 0.72 -52.87
C ASP A 749 37.02 0.91 -51.62
N LEU A 750 36.50 2.13 -51.42
CA LEU A 750 35.62 2.47 -50.31
C LEU A 750 34.24 1.82 -50.45
N SER A 751 33.70 1.72 -51.67
CA SER A 751 32.43 1.02 -51.91
C SER A 751 32.55 -0.50 -51.78
N LEU A 752 33.71 -1.07 -52.11
CA LEU A 752 34.04 -2.47 -51.83
C LEU A 752 34.23 -2.72 -50.32
N GLU A 753 34.89 -1.82 -49.59
CA GLU A 753 35.04 -1.92 -48.13
C GLU A 753 33.68 -1.81 -47.42
N ILE A 754 32.80 -0.91 -47.86
CA ILE A 754 31.43 -0.77 -47.35
C ILE A 754 30.61 -2.04 -47.61
N ASN A 755 30.63 -2.57 -48.84
CA ASN A 755 29.95 -3.83 -49.14
C ASN A 755 30.48 -4.99 -48.28
N LYS A 756 31.80 -5.11 -48.12
CA LYS A 756 32.41 -6.15 -47.28
C LYS A 756 31.99 -6.02 -45.81
N LYS A 757 31.96 -4.80 -45.26
CA LYS A 757 31.50 -4.55 -43.88
C LYS A 757 30.01 -4.81 -43.69
N LEU A 758 29.17 -4.40 -44.66
CA LEU A 758 27.73 -4.71 -44.65
C LEU A 758 27.50 -6.23 -44.74
N GLN A 759 28.24 -6.93 -45.61
CA GLN A 759 28.18 -8.38 -45.72
C GLN A 759 28.54 -9.06 -44.39
N THR A 760 29.66 -8.70 -43.74
CA THR A 760 30.03 -9.27 -42.44
C THR A 760 28.98 -8.99 -41.35
N VAL A 761 28.37 -7.80 -41.32
CA VAL A 761 27.27 -7.49 -40.38
C VAL A 761 26.02 -8.32 -40.70
N LEU A 762 25.71 -8.56 -41.97
CA LEU A 762 24.56 -9.35 -42.39
C LEU A 762 24.77 -10.85 -42.13
N GLU A 763 25.99 -11.37 -42.32
CA GLU A 763 26.41 -12.72 -41.95
C GLU A 763 26.34 -12.96 -40.43
N ASP A 764 26.87 -12.04 -39.62
CA ASP A 764 26.77 -12.06 -38.16
C ASP A 764 25.32 -11.95 -37.66
N THR A 765 24.50 -11.12 -38.32
CA THR A 765 23.07 -11.00 -38.03
C THR A 765 22.29 -12.27 -38.39
N LEU A 766 22.60 -12.92 -39.52
CA LEU A 766 22.01 -14.20 -39.89
C LEU A 766 22.41 -15.30 -38.90
N LEU A 767 23.70 -15.40 -38.54
CA LEU A 767 24.19 -16.36 -37.56
C LEU A 767 23.48 -16.19 -36.21
N LYS A 768 23.35 -14.95 -35.71
CA LYS A 768 22.62 -14.65 -34.48
C LYS A 768 21.14 -15.02 -34.56
N ASN A 769 20.48 -14.79 -35.70
CA ASN A 769 19.08 -15.20 -35.89
C ASN A 769 18.91 -16.73 -35.94
N ILE A 770 19.87 -17.46 -36.54
CA ILE A 770 19.88 -18.93 -36.54
C ILE A 770 20.03 -19.45 -35.09
N THR A 771 21.03 -18.97 -34.35
CA THR A 771 21.26 -19.38 -32.96
C THR A 771 20.11 -18.95 -32.02
N LEU A 772 19.49 -17.78 -32.25
CA LEU A 772 18.27 -17.40 -31.51
C LEU A 772 17.11 -18.35 -31.80
N LYS A 773 16.93 -18.78 -33.05
CA LYS A 773 15.91 -19.76 -33.41
C LYS A 773 16.17 -21.13 -32.76
N GLU A 774 17.40 -21.64 -32.84
CA GLU A 774 17.78 -22.90 -32.19
C GLU A 774 17.52 -22.87 -30.67
N ASN A 775 17.86 -21.78 -29.99
CA ASN A 775 17.54 -21.59 -28.58
C ASN A 775 16.03 -21.53 -28.31
N LEU A 776 15.24 -20.93 -29.21
CA LEU A 776 13.78 -20.84 -29.09
C LEU A 776 13.12 -22.20 -29.31
N ASP A 777 13.60 -22.99 -30.27
CA ASP A 777 13.17 -24.37 -30.53
C ASP A 777 13.49 -25.28 -29.32
N VAL A 778 14.68 -25.14 -28.70
CA VAL A 778 15.07 -25.84 -27.45
C VAL A 778 14.20 -25.42 -26.26
N LEU A 779 13.92 -24.13 -26.09
CA LEU A 779 13.01 -23.64 -25.05
C LEU A 779 11.57 -24.15 -25.28
N GLY A 780 11.13 -24.23 -26.53
CA GLY A 780 9.88 -24.86 -26.92
C GLY A 780 9.80 -26.31 -26.44
N LEU A 781 10.83 -27.12 -26.74
CA LEU A 781 10.91 -28.51 -26.30
C LEU A 781 10.87 -28.67 -24.77
N GLU A 782 11.55 -27.82 -24.00
CA GLU A 782 11.50 -27.92 -22.53
C GLU A 782 10.17 -27.41 -21.95
N VAL A 783 9.50 -26.42 -22.56
CA VAL A 783 8.12 -26.04 -22.21
C VAL A 783 7.15 -27.19 -22.48
N ASP A 784 7.34 -27.92 -23.58
CA ASP A 784 6.56 -29.09 -23.98
C ASP A 784 6.84 -30.32 -23.08
N ASN A 785 8.04 -30.40 -22.51
CA ASN A 785 8.47 -31.38 -21.50
C ASN A 785 7.83 -31.06 -20.14
N LEU A 786 7.92 -29.80 -19.70
CA LEU A 786 7.30 -29.29 -18.47
C LEU A 786 5.78 -29.40 -18.50
N THR A 787 5.15 -29.12 -19.64
CA THR A 787 3.68 -29.24 -19.80
C THR A 787 3.24 -30.71 -19.74
N ARG A 788 4.02 -31.66 -20.28
CA ARG A 788 3.77 -33.10 -20.08
C ARG A 788 3.97 -33.53 -18.62
N LYS A 789 5.05 -33.10 -17.97
CA LYS A 789 5.29 -33.36 -16.53
C LYS A 789 4.14 -32.83 -15.67
N LEU A 790 3.63 -31.63 -15.98
CA LEU A 790 2.54 -30.97 -15.25
C LEU A 790 1.20 -31.71 -15.44
N ARG A 791 0.83 -32.08 -16.67
CA ARG A 791 -0.35 -32.93 -16.93
C ARG A 791 -0.25 -34.29 -16.25
N ASN A 792 0.93 -34.92 -16.25
CA ASN A 792 1.14 -36.18 -15.54
C ASN A 792 1.02 -36.01 -14.01
N TYR A 793 1.35 -34.83 -13.48
CA TYR A 793 1.16 -34.51 -12.05
C TYR A 793 -0.32 -34.24 -11.72
N GLU A 794 -1.07 -33.64 -12.65
CA GLU A 794 -2.53 -33.46 -12.55
C GLU A 794 -3.31 -34.78 -12.67
N GLN A 795 -2.79 -35.78 -13.40
CA GLN A 795 -3.38 -37.12 -13.53
C GLN A 795 -3.06 -38.08 -12.39
N ASN A 796 -2.02 -37.79 -11.59
CA ASN A 796 -1.59 -38.61 -10.45
C ASN A 796 -2.09 -38.03 -9.11
N LYS A 797 -3.23 -37.31 -9.10
CA LYS A 797 -3.75 -36.55 -7.97
C LYS A 797 -5.27 -36.65 -7.87
#